data_AF-A0A1Q7RAA6-F1
#
_entry.id   AF-A0A1Q7RAA6-F1
#
_cell.length_a   1.000
_cell.length_b   1.000
_cell.length_c   1.000
_cell.angle_alpha   90.00
_cell.angle_beta   90.00
_cell.angle_gamma   90.00
#
_symmetry.space_group_name_H-M   'P 1'
#
loop_
_entity.id
_entity.type
_entity.pdbx_description
1 polymer ?
#
loop_
_entity_poly.entity_id
_entity_poly.type
_entity_poly.pdbx_seq_one_letter_code
_entity_poly.pdbx_strand_id
1 'polypeptide(L)'
;MKTDTKTVVWAMNAEKSEEKVADKGAEKSGMAEELEDWKVPPSREEQGGVIPLLELAEILDQHKIWVESGGQSGSKADLCSANLAGAELTGVNLQGANLQKVNLRGADLSMANLQDACLVQADLRDANLLGTELRGANLMGAKLYGAEGTWVGRLGGTNLFDAILPESIHQFDGAKAVNQATKTARWHYLAMLAVSLFFAIVVGTTSDLRLMKNSPAIAFSRYAGAVPMVGFYLGAPLFLFCLFLRFHFLVLRLWGSVAALPAVFPDGQTLEKTGPWYLMGLARGHFRWMKETRSPLASLESGVAMLFAYWAVPAMLAFFWFRYLTRQDLRGTVWQIVLVLAAVTAASSLPKLVARVLHPGDSPQARSYGTSHLVKISAGAAAFAGLFLSLVSLGVLRGVPPNAGKEADSGRIAAWRWVPEILAIAGYNPYANLTECEISTRPKISAKGQENPDFAQGAQFSQLSLRYARAYRAYLINARLWRANLEGAYLAEAELRGSNLREANLRGAILDHADVSRAILVGADANHTNFAEADLRNADVSYASFEDAIFAQAKLGGARMYGANLRRSLLARANLERTDLREAHLESSIFARAILHETDLSAAKLVGAQFTDAQLQGAILLETDLQRSDFYGAVLQGTVLRDARLDGANLSGADLRGALGLTAWQVCSAVNWRGALLDPSLRQEVEQGCGAGH
;
A
#
# COMPACT_ATOMS: atom_id res chain seq x y z
N MET A 1 -7.97 -60.37 -14.06
CA MET A 1 -9.43 -60.42 -14.26
C MET A 1 -9.80 -59.37 -15.29
N LYS A 2 -10.39 -59.81 -16.40
CA LYS A 2 -10.82 -59.00 -17.54
C LYS A 2 -12.22 -58.45 -17.29
N THR A 3 -12.51 -57.36 -18.01
CA THR A 3 -13.83 -56.83 -18.45
C THR A 3 -14.81 -56.33 -17.40
N ASP A 4 -15.25 -55.08 -17.57
CA ASP A 4 -16.68 -54.80 -17.52
C ASP A 4 -17.09 -53.79 -18.60
N THR A 5 -18.06 -54.22 -19.39
CA THR A 5 -18.72 -53.53 -20.50
C THR A 5 -20.22 -53.62 -20.26
N LYS A 6 -20.89 -52.48 -20.45
CA LYS A 6 -22.27 -52.29 -20.93
C LYS A 6 -23.48 -52.48 -19.98
N THR A 7 -24.34 -51.45 -20.06
CA THR A 7 -25.83 -51.42 -19.99
C THR A 7 -26.45 -51.70 -18.61
N VAL A 8 -27.56 -51.07 -18.17
CA VAL A 8 -28.88 -50.95 -18.82
C VAL A 8 -29.67 -49.75 -18.26
N VAL A 9 -30.52 -49.22 -19.14
CA VAL A 9 -31.58 -48.20 -19.07
C VAL A 9 -32.73 -48.59 -18.12
N TRP A 10 -33.47 -47.63 -17.52
CA TRP A 10 -34.96 -47.50 -17.61
C TRP A 10 -35.52 -46.45 -16.64
N ALA A 11 -36.51 -45.73 -17.16
CA ALA A 11 -37.30 -44.67 -16.56
C ALA A 11 -38.32 -45.19 -15.55
N MET A 12 -38.86 -44.32 -14.69
CA MET A 12 -40.30 -44.07 -14.56
C MET A 12 -40.65 -42.97 -13.53
N ASN A 13 -41.83 -42.40 -13.76
CA ASN A 13 -42.52 -41.24 -13.23
C ASN A 13 -42.90 -41.24 -11.73
N ALA A 14 -43.47 -40.07 -11.35
CA ALA A 14 -44.38 -39.74 -10.22
C ALA A 14 -43.68 -38.94 -9.11
N GLU A 15 -44.24 -37.87 -8.52
CA GLU A 15 -45.56 -37.26 -8.58
C GLU A 15 -45.51 -35.84 -7.96
N LYS A 16 -46.40 -34.95 -8.42
CA LYS A 16 -47.12 -33.85 -7.74
C LYS A 16 -46.48 -33.08 -6.57
N SER A 17 -46.50 -31.75 -6.67
CA SER A 17 -47.26 -30.91 -5.74
C SER A 17 -47.63 -29.56 -6.38
N GLU A 18 -48.88 -29.19 -6.14
CA GLU A 18 -49.62 -28.01 -6.56
C GLU A 18 -49.18 -26.75 -5.81
N GLU A 19 -49.24 -25.57 -6.44
CA GLU A 19 -50.05 -24.47 -5.89
C GLU A 19 -50.43 -23.40 -6.92
N LYS A 20 -51.64 -22.87 -6.71
CA LYS A 20 -52.53 -22.06 -7.54
C LYS A 20 -52.06 -20.63 -7.79
N VAL A 21 -52.40 -20.04 -8.95
CA VAL A 21 -52.99 -18.69 -9.02
C VAL A 21 -54.03 -18.58 -10.16
N ALA A 22 -55.26 -18.34 -9.71
CA ALA A 22 -56.42 -17.65 -10.27
C ALA A 22 -56.64 -17.46 -11.80
N ASP A 23 -57.76 -18.07 -12.20
CA ASP A 23 -58.64 -17.84 -13.33
C ASP A 23 -59.29 -16.43 -13.34
N LYS A 24 -59.37 -15.83 -14.54
CA LYS A 24 -60.49 -14.97 -14.98
C LYS A 24 -60.67 -15.15 -16.49
N GLY A 25 -61.66 -15.97 -16.89
CA GLY A 25 -62.42 -15.80 -18.13
C GLY A 25 -63.22 -14.49 -18.14
N ALA A 26 -63.88 -14.05 -19.20
CA ALA A 26 -64.16 -14.60 -20.52
C ALA A 26 -64.65 -13.44 -21.41
N GLU A 27 -64.51 -13.53 -22.74
CA GLU A 27 -65.65 -13.41 -23.67
C GLU A 27 -65.26 -13.79 -25.10
N LYS A 28 -66.15 -14.58 -25.72
CA LYS A 28 -66.08 -15.13 -27.08
C LYS A 28 -66.85 -14.21 -28.03
N SER A 29 -66.32 -13.97 -29.23
CA SER A 29 -67.04 -13.98 -30.54
C SER A 29 -66.07 -13.53 -31.63
N GLY A 30 -65.99 -14.07 -32.85
CA GLY A 30 -66.71 -15.15 -33.48
C GLY A 30 -66.00 -15.54 -34.79
N MET A 31 -66.33 -16.75 -35.22
CA MET A 31 -66.25 -17.37 -36.55
C MET A 31 -65.51 -16.69 -37.72
N ALA A 32 -64.58 -17.47 -38.27
CA ALA A 32 -64.53 -17.98 -39.65
C ALA A 32 -63.91 -17.14 -40.79
N GLU A 33 -63.05 -17.86 -41.54
CA GLU A 33 -62.77 -17.75 -42.98
C GLU A 33 -61.96 -16.55 -43.49
N GLU A 34 -60.66 -16.75 -43.70
CA GLU A 34 -60.09 -16.97 -45.05
C GLU A 34 -58.61 -17.41 -44.92
N LEU A 35 -58.37 -18.69 -45.19
CA LEU A 35 -57.07 -19.29 -45.42
C LEU A 35 -56.85 -19.30 -46.94
N GLU A 36 -56.09 -18.34 -47.48
CA GLU A 36 -55.48 -18.48 -48.80
C GLU A 36 -53.96 -18.74 -48.67
N ASP A 37 -53.64 -20.02 -48.75
CA ASP A 37 -52.52 -20.64 -49.48
C ASP A 37 -51.21 -19.82 -49.65
N TRP A 38 -50.43 -19.63 -48.58
CA TRP A 38 -48.98 -19.44 -48.74
C TRP A 38 -48.30 -20.81 -48.84
N LYS A 39 -48.14 -21.28 -50.08
CA LYS A 39 -47.30 -22.44 -50.40
C LYS A 39 -45.88 -22.19 -49.91
N VAL A 40 -45.37 -23.10 -49.08
CA VAL A 40 -43.94 -23.25 -48.83
C VAL A 40 -43.24 -23.40 -50.20
N PRO A 41 -42.31 -22.51 -50.58
CA PRO A 41 -41.58 -22.68 -51.83
C PRO A 41 -40.75 -23.97 -51.75
N PRO A 42 -40.66 -24.76 -52.83
CA PRO A 42 -39.90 -26.00 -52.81
C PRO A 42 -38.42 -25.73 -52.52
N SER A 43 -37.74 -26.67 -51.87
CA SER A 43 -36.31 -26.65 -51.62
C SER A 43 -35.52 -26.45 -52.92
N ARG A 44 -34.74 -25.34 -52.98
CA ARG A 44 -33.83 -24.98 -54.08
C ARG A 44 -32.60 -25.90 -54.16
N GLU A 45 -32.79 -27.21 -54.21
CA GLU A 45 -31.68 -28.16 -54.42
C GLU A 45 -31.52 -28.62 -55.87
N GLU A 46 -32.44 -28.29 -56.80
CA GLU A 46 -32.42 -28.86 -58.16
C GLU A 46 -32.44 -27.88 -59.35
N GLN A 47 -32.37 -26.56 -59.15
CA GLN A 47 -32.27 -25.63 -60.29
C GLN A 47 -31.16 -24.61 -60.07
N GLY A 48 -30.01 -24.83 -60.72
CA GLY A 48 -28.93 -23.85 -60.88
C GLY A 48 -29.31 -22.68 -61.80
N GLY A 49 -30.54 -22.17 -61.66
CA GLY A 49 -31.06 -21.03 -62.40
C GLY A 49 -30.50 -19.72 -61.86
N VAL A 50 -30.15 -18.80 -62.76
CA VAL A 50 -29.84 -17.40 -62.43
C VAL A 50 -31.05 -16.79 -61.73
N ILE A 51 -30.87 -16.19 -60.55
CA ILE A 51 -31.97 -15.48 -59.87
C ILE A 51 -32.39 -14.29 -60.75
N PRO A 52 -33.69 -14.12 -61.08
CA PRO A 52 -34.16 -12.96 -61.81
C PRO A 52 -33.78 -11.66 -61.10
N LEU A 53 -33.35 -10.65 -61.86
CA LEU A 53 -32.91 -9.35 -61.32
C LEU A 53 -33.93 -8.71 -60.37
N LEU A 54 -35.23 -8.84 -60.67
CA LEU A 54 -36.30 -8.29 -59.85
C LEU A 54 -36.39 -8.99 -58.48
N GLU A 55 -36.24 -10.31 -58.46
CA GLU A 55 -36.26 -11.10 -57.22
C GLU A 55 -35.02 -10.80 -56.37
N LEU A 56 -33.85 -10.69 -57.00
CA LEU A 56 -32.63 -10.29 -56.31
C LEU A 56 -32.77 -8.89 -55.68
N ALA A 57 -33.35 -7.94 -56.41
CA ALA A 57 -33.58 -6.59 -55.89
C ALA A 57 -34.50 -6.60 -54.66
N GLU A 58 -35.58 -7.39 -54.68
CA GLU A 58 -36.50 -7.52 -53.55
C GLU A 58 -35.81 -8.12 -52.30
N ILE A 59 -34.99 -9.16 -52.47
CA ILE A 59 -34.21 -9.75 -51.38
C ILE A 59 -33.25 -8.71 -50.78
N LEU A 60 -32.56 -7.94 -51.63
CA LEU A 60 -31.61 -6.92 -51.19
C LEU A 60 -32.30 -5.76 -50.46
N ASP A 61 -33.47 -5.33 -50.93
CA ASP A 61 -34.26 -4.28 -50.27
C ASP A 61 -34.77 -4.73 -48.90
N GLN A 62 -35.29 -5.96 -48.79
CA GLN A 62 -35.72 -6.52 -47.50
C GLN A 62 -34.55 -6.67 -46.53
N HIS A 63 -33.38 -7.08 -47.01
CA HIS A 63 -32.17 -7.21 -46.19
C HIS A 63 -31.63 -5.86 -45.74
N LYS A 64 -31.70 -4.84 -46.59
CA LYS A 64 -31.35 -3.47 -46.21
C LYS A 64 -32.21 -2.99 -45.04
N ILE A 65 -33.52 -3.19 -45.09
CA ILE A 65 -34.45 -2.86 -43.99
C ILE A 65 -34.09 -3.67 -42.73
N TRP A 66 -33.74 -4.95 -42.90
CA TRP A 66 -33.29 -5.82 -41.80
C TRP A 66 -32.04 -5.29 -41.11
N VAL A 67 -31.03 -4.86 -41.86
CA VAL A 67 -29.80 -4.28 -41.28
C VAL A 67 -30.09 -2.94 -40.60
N GLU A 68 -30.81 -2.03 -41.27
CA GLU A 68 -31.11 -0.69 -40.76
C GLU A 68 -31.98 -0.71 -39.49
N SER A 69 -32.87 -1.70 -39.37
CA SER A 69 -33.71 -1.89 -38.19
C SER A 69 -33.02 -2.67 -37.05
N GLY A 70 -31.79 -3.17 -37.27
CA GLY A 70 -31.12 -4.07 -36.33
C GLY A 70 -31.86 -5.41 -36.15
N GLY A 71 -32.56 -5.86 -37.20
CA GLY A 71 -33.31 -7.12 -37.26
C GLY A 71 -34.76 -7.05 -36.78
N GLN A 72 -35.34 -5.86 -36.61
CA GLN A 72 -36.72 -5.67 -36.14
C GLN A 72 -37.76 -5.69 -37.28
N SER A 73 -37.35 -5.43 -38.51
CA SER A 73 -38.24 -5.36 -39.68
C SER A 73 -37.47 -5.72 -40.94
N GLY A 74 -38.15 -6.19 -41.99
CA GLY A 74 -37.49 -6.75 -43.18
C GLY A 74 -37.05 -8.20 -42.98
N SER A 75 -36.44 -8.79 -44.00
CA SER A 75 -35.95 -10.18 -43.97
C SER A 75 -34.46 -10.24 -44.28
N LYS A 76 -33.75 -11.08 -43.54
CA LYS A 76 -32.33 -11.34 -43.76
C LYS A 76 -32.14 -12.05 -45.11
N ALA A 77 -31.21 -11.58 -45.94
CA ALA A 77 -30.92 -12.16 -47.24
C ALA A 77 -30.50 -13.63 -47.11
N ASP A 78 -31.23 -14.49 -47.81
CA ASP A 78 -30.89 -15.90 -48.00
C ASP A 78 -30.70 -16.15 -49.51
N LEU A 79 -29.43 -16.20 -49.91
CA LEU A 79 -28.97 -16.47 -51.27
C LEU A 79 -28.20 -17.79 -51.32
N CYS A 80 -28.54 -18.72 -50.42
CA CYS A 80 -27.94 -20.05 -50.40
C CYS A 80 -28.08 -20.73 -51.77
N SER A 81 -26.97 -21.22 -52.31
CA SER A 81 -26.85 -21.88 -53.61
C SER A 81 -27.30 -21.05 -54.82
N ALA A 82 -27.47 -19.73 -54.65
CA ALA A 82 -27.87 -18.84 -55.73
C ALA A 82 -26.78 -18.71 -56.81
N ASN A 83 -27.19 -18.52 -58.08
CA ASN A 83 -26.28 -18.21 -59.17
C ASN A 83 -26.28 -16.71 -59.48
N LEU A 84 -25.20 -16.04 -59.09
CA LEU A 84 -24.93 -14.61 -59.21
C LEU A 84 -23.61 -14.36 -59.95
N ALA A 85 -23.21 -15.27 -60.84
CA ALA A 85 -21.99 -15.11 -61.62
C ALA A 85 -22.06 -13.86 -62.50
N GLY A 86 -21.00 -13.03 -62.45
CA GLY A 86 -20.93 -11.76 -63.18
C GLY A 86 -21.88 -10.66 -62.68
N ALA A 87 -22.56 -10.83 -61.54
CA ALA A 87 -23.49 -9.84 -61.02
C ALA A 87 -22.78 -8.53 -60.59
N GLU A 88 -23.43 -7.40 -60.84
CA GLU A 88 -23.00 -6.08 -60.34
C GLU A 88 -23.59 -5.85 -58.93
N LEU A 89 -22.76 -6.04 -57.89
CA LEU A 89 -23.12 -5.96 -56.47
C LEU A 89 -22.28 -4.91 -55.73
N THR A 90 -21.81 -3.89 -56.45
CA THR A 90 -21.00 -2.81 -55.92
C THR A 90 -21.73 -2.09 -54.78
N GLY A 91 -21.08 -1.97 -53.61
CA GLY A 91 -21.61 -1.23 -52.46
C GLY A 91 -22.78 -1.89 -51.72
N VAL A 92 -23.21 -3.09 -52.11
CA VAL A 92 -24.36 -3.76 -51.49
C VAL A 92 -24.04 -4.12 -50.04
N ASN A 93 -25.02 -3.91 -49.15
CA ASN A 93 -24.92 -4.35 -47.76
C ASN A 93 -25.51 -5.74 -47.61
N LEU A 94 -24.67 -6.76 -47.45
CA LEU A 94 -25.01 -8.16 -47.21
C LEU A 94 -24.53 -8.61 -45.82
N GLN A 95 -24.45 -7.68 -44.85
CA GLN A 95 -24.00 -7.98 -43.50
C GLN A 95 -24.84 -9.10 -42.87
N GLY A 96 -24.19 -10.15 -42.40
CA GLY A 96 -24.80 -11.31 -41.78
C GLY A 96 -25.48 -12.28 -42.75
N ALA A 97 -25.66 -11.94 -44.04
CA ALA A 97 -26.46 -12.71 -45.00
C ALA A 97 -26.03 -14.18 -45.13
N ASN A 98 -26.98 -15.05 -45.51
CA ASN A 98 -26.68 -16.44 -45.85
C ASN A 98 -26.32 -16.54 -47.34
N LEU A 99 -25.06 -16.80 -47.64
CA LEU A 99 -24.48 -16.91 -48.98
C LEU A 99 -23.81 -18.29 -49.17
N GLN A 100 -24.25 -19.30 -48.42
CA GLN A 100 -23.66 -20.63 -48.47
C GLN A 100 -23.78 -21.21 -49.89
N LYS A 101 -22.69 -21.76 -50.44
CA LYS A 101 -22.62 -22.35 -51.80
C LYS A 101 -23.04 -21.41 -52.94
N VAL A 102 -23.10 -20.09 -52.71
CA VAL A 102 -23.43 -19.13 -53.77
C VAL A 102 -22.37 -19.15 -54.87
N ASN A 103 -22.78 -18.98 -56.13
CA ASN A 103 -21.88 -18.75 -57.25
C ASN A 103 -21.77 -17.25 -57.52
N LEU A 104 -20.65 -16.64 -57.15
CA LEU A 104 -20.29 -15.23 -57.36
C LEU A 104 -19.10 -15.10 -58.33
N ARG A 105 -18.86 -16.10 -59.18
CA ARG A 105 -17.73 -16.11 -60.12
C ARG A 105 -17.79 -14.87 -61.02
N GLY A 106 -16.72 -14.07 -61.04
CA GLY A 106 -16.63 -12.86 -61.86
C GLY A 106 -17.56 -11.70 -61.43
N ALA A 107 -18.23 -11.80 -60.28
CA ALA A 107 -19.11 -10.73 -59.79
C ALA A 107 -18.31 -9.50 -59.32
N ASP A 108 -18.89 -8.30 -59.46
CA ASP A 108 -18.34 -7.08 -58.90
C ASP A 108 -18.92 -6.84 -57.50
N LEU A 109 -18.12 -7.11 -56.45
CA LEU A 109 -18.46 -6.90 -55.05
C LEU A 109 -17.70 -5.71 -54.46
N SER A 110 -17.16 -4.82 -55.31
CA SER A 110 -16.39 -3.69 -54.85
C SER A 110 -17.19 -2.83 -53.87
N MET A 111 -16.57 -2.42 -52.76
CA MET A 111 -17.21 -1.65 -51.68
C MET A 111 -18.40 -2.35 -50.97
N ALA A 112 -18.69 -3.62 -51.24
CA ALA A 112 -19.78 -4.33 -50.57
C ALA A 112 -19.47 -4.63 -49.09
N ASN A 113 -20.50 -4.71 -48.25
CA ASN A 113 -20.39 -5.10 -46.85
C ASN A 113 -20.82 -6.56 -46.66
N LEU A 114 -19.87 -7.46 -46.43
CA LEU A 114 -20.09 -8.89 -46.17
C LEU A 114 -19.73 -9.27 -44.71
N GLN A 115 -19.72 -8.30 -43.80
CA GLN A 115 -19.39 -8.55 -42.38
C GLN A 115 -20.32 -9.62 -41.80
N ASP A 116 -19.77 -10.56 -41.04
CA ASP A 116 -20.49 -11.68 -40.41
C ASP A 116 -21.31 -12.56 -41.38
N ALA A 117 -21.14 -12.44 -42.71
CA ALA A 117 -21.88 -13.23 -43.69
C ALA A 117 -21.42 -14.70 -43.72
N CYS A 118 -22.33 -15.61 -44.05
CA CYS A 118 -22.02 -17.03 -44.23
C CYS A 118 -21.68 -17.32 -45.70
N LEU A 119 -20.41 -17.42 -46.05
CA LEU A 119 -19.88 -17.70 -47.40
C LEU A 119 -19.32 -19.13 -47.52
N VAL A 120 -19.83 -20.05 -46.70
CA VAL A 120 -19.34 -21.44 -46.66
C VAL A 120 -19.48 -22.07 -48.05
N GLN A 121 -18.38 -22.57 -48.60
CA GLN A 121 -18.31 -23.19 -49.93
C GLN A 121 -18.75 -22.27 -51.10
N ALA A 122 -18.75 -20.95 -50.92
CA ALA A 122 -19.05 -20.00 -51.99
C ALA A 122 -17.98 -20.02 -53.10
N ASP A 123 -18.38 -19.77 -54.34
CA ASP A 123 -17.47 -19.60 -55.49
C ASP A 123 -17.28 -18.11 -55.79
N LEU A 124 -16.15 -17.54 -55.38
CA LEU A 124 -15.76 -16.14 -55.57
C LEU A 124 -14.61 -16.02 -56.59
N ARG A 125 -14.39 -17.03 -57.42
CA ARG A 125 -13.29 -17.01 -58.40
C ARG A 125 -13.45 -15.83 -59.35
N ASP A 126 -12.35 -15.13 -59.62
CA ASP A 126 -12.29 -14.00 -60.54
C ASP A 126 -13.21 -12.80 -60.14
N ALA A 127 -13.73 -12.77 -58.89
CA ALA A 127 -14.58 -11.68 -58.41
C ALA A 127 -13.76 -10.44 -58.03
N ASN A 128 -14.35 -9.24 -58.20
CA ASN A 128 -13.75 -7.99 -57.73
C ASN A 128 -14.15 -7.73 -56.27
N LEU A 129 -13.20 -7.90 -55.34
CA LEU A 129 -13.39 -7.66 -53.90
C LEU A 129 -12.74 -6.36 -53.41
N LEU A 130 -12.46 -5.42 -54.32
CA LEU A 130 -11.81 -4.15 -53.98
C LEU A 130 -12.69 -3.33 -53.04
N GLY A 131 -12.23 -3.14 -51.81
CA GLY A 131 -12.99 -2.38 -50.83
C GLY A 131 -14.17 -3.14 -50.21
N THR A 132 -14.29 -4.46 -50.41
CA THR A 132 -15.28 -5.30 -49.73
C THR A 132 -14.91 -5.52 -48.25
N GLU A 133 -15.87 -5.44 -47.32
CA GLU A 133 -15.64 -5.74 -45.90
C GLU A 133 -16.00 -7.20 -45.57
N LEU A 134 -15.02 -8.02 -45.19
CA LEU A 134 -15.20 -9.46 -44.91
C LEU A 134 -15.11 -9.81 -43.42
N ARG A 135 -15.01 -8.84 -42.51
CA ARG A 135 -14.73 -9.11 -41.09
C ARG A 135 -15.78 -10.04 -40.48
N GLY A 136 -15.35 -11.05 -39.75
CA GLY A 136 -16.22 -12.04 -39.13
C GLY A 136 -16.92 -13.00 -40.11
N ALA A 137 -16.73 -12.85 -41.43
CA ALA A 137 -17.37 -13.73 -42.41
C ALA A 137 -16.86 -15.17 -42.31
N ASN A 138 -17.77 -16.12 -42.52
CA ASN A 138 -17.43 -17.54 -42.57
C ASN A 138 -17.14 -17.96 -44.01
N LEU A 139 -15.86 -18.00 -44.38
CA LEU A 139 -15.35 -18.35 -45.72
C LEU A 139 -14.92 -19.82 -45.81
N MET A 140 -15.36 -20.68 -44.89
CA MET A 140 -14.94 -22.07 -44.84
C MET A 140 -15.20 -22.78 -46.19
N GLY A 141 -14.16 -23.34 -46.81
CA GLY A 141 -14.25 -24.01 -48.11
C GLY A 141 -14.55 -23.09 -49.31
N ALA A 142 -14.54 -21.77 -49.15
CA ALA A 142 -14.79 -20.83 -50.25
C ALA A 142 -13.64 -20.81 -51.26
N LYS A 143 -13.96 -20.58 -52.53
CA LYS A 143 -12.98 -20.50 -53.63
C LYS A 143 -12.75 -19.05 -54.03
N LEU A 144 -11.58 -18.50 -53.72
CA LEU A 144 -11.21 -17.11 -54.00
C LEU A 144 -10.03 -16.98 -54.99
N TYR A 145 -9.62 -18.08 -55.64
CA TYR A 145 -8.56 -18.02 -56.66
C TYR A 145 -8.93 -17.05 -57.80
N GLY A 146 -8.02 -16.16 -58.16
CA GLY A 146 -8.25 -15.11 -59.17
C GLY A 146 -9.04 -13.89 -58.68
N ALA A 147 -9.55 -13.88 -57.44
CA ALA A 147 -10.26 -12.72 -56.91
C ALA A 147 -9.31 -11.54 -56.65
N GLU A 148 -9.71 -10.35 -57.10
CA GLU A 148 -8.92 -9.11 -56.97
C GLU A 148 -9.31 -8.33 -55.70
N GLY A 149 -8.41 -7.48 -55.19
CA GLY A 149 -8.73 -6.53 -54.11
C GLY A 149 -8.77 -7.13 -52.69
N THR A 150 -8.49 -8.42 -52.51
CA THR A 150 -8.36 -9.06 -51.20
C THR A 150 -7.04 -8.67 -50.52
N TRP A 151 -7.09 -8.32 -49.22
CA TRP A 151 -5.90 -8.07 -48.40
C TRP A 151 -6.12 -8.48 -46.94
N VAL A 152 -5.04 -8.85 -46.26
CA VAL A 152 -5.08 -9.50 -44.93
C VAL A 152 -5.90 -8.71 -43.90
N GLY A 153 -5.75 -7.39 -43.81
CA GLY A 153 -6.40 -6.61 -42.75
C GLY A 153 -7.90 -6.38 -42.91
N ARG A 154 -8.55 -6.98 -43.92
CA ARG A 154 -10.01 -7.12 -44.01
C ARG A 154 -10.54 -8.52 -43.71
N LEU A 155 -9.64 -9.46 -43.47
CA LEU A 155 -9.97 -10.82 -43.03
C LEU A 155 -10.07 -10.93 -41.49
N GLY A 156 -10.17 -9.80 -40.79
CA GLY A 156 -10.29 -9.75 -39.34
C GLY A 156 -11.43 -10.63 -38.83
N GLY A 157 -11.13 -11.64 -38.02
CA GLY A 157 -12.13 -12.53 -37.45
C GLY A 157 -12.78 -13.53 -38.43
N THR A 158 -12.34 -13.61 -39.69
CA THR A 158 -12.91 -14.58 -40.65
C THR A 158 -12.56 -16.03 -40.30
N ASN A 159 -13.42 -16.97 -40.69
CA ASN A 159 -13.08 -18.39 -40.73
C ASN A 159 -12.61 -18.78 -42.14
N LEU A 160 -11.32 -19.04 -42.31
CA LEU A 160 -10.72 -19.43 -43.60
C LEU A 160 -10.46 -20.93 -43.73
N PHE A 161 -10.97 -21.75 -42.82
CA PHE A 161 -10.71 -23.19 -42.84
C PHE A 161 -11.04 -23.81 -44.21
N ASP A 162 -10.07 -24.48 -44.83
CA ASP A 162 -10.21 -25.11 -46.16
C ASP A 162 -10.54 -24.14 -47.32
N ALA A 163 -10.42 -22.82 -47.11
CA ALA A 163 -10.61 -21.84 -48.17
C ALA A 163 -9.43 -21.82 -49.15
N ILE A 164 -9.73 -21.72 -50.44
CA ILE A 164 -8.71 -21.58 -51.49
C ILE A 164 -8.49 -20.09 -51.75
N LEU A 165 -7.36 -19.55 -51.27
CA LEU A 165 -7.05 -18.13 -51.32
C LEU A 165 -6.32 -17.71 -52.62
N PRO A 166 -6.44 -16.45 -53.05
CA PRO A 166 -5.67 -15.91 -54.17
C PRO A 166 -4.17 -15.81 -53.83
N GLU A 167 -3.33 -15.80 -54.87
CA GLU A 167 -1.87 -15.82 -54.76
C GLU A 167 -1.30 -14.66 -53.92
N SER A 168 -2.00 -13.52 -53.88
CA SER A 168 -1.71 -12.35 -53.05
C SER A 168 -1.74 -12.62 -51.54
N ILE A 169 -2.47 -13.64 -51.07
CA ILE A 169 -2.64 -14.00 -49.65
C ILE A 169 -2.17 -15.44 -49.36
N HIS A 170 -1.97 -16.27 -50.39
CA HIS A 170 -1.65 -17.70 -50.25
C HIS A 170 -0.37 -17.99 -49.45
N GLN A 171 0.59 -17.06 -49.35
CA GLN A 171 1.82 -17.23 -48.54
C GLN A 171 1.66 -16.84 -47.06
N PHE A 172 0.45 -16.55 -46.60
CA PHE A 172 0.20 -16.06 -45.26
C PHE A 172 0.36 -17.14 -44.17
N ASP A 173 1.48 -17.09 -43.45
CA ASP A 173 1.76 -17.94 -42.29
C ASP A 173 1.24 -17.29 -40.99
N GLY A 174 0.06 -17.75 -40.55
CA GLY A 174 -0.62 -17.23 -39.36
C GLY A 174 0.21 -17.33 -38.08
N ALA A 175 0.97 -18.42 -37.92
CA ALA A 175 1.81 -18.64 -36.74
C ALA A 175 2.98 -17.65 -36.69
N LYS A 176 3.63 -17.40 -37.84
CA LYS A 176 4.66 -16.35 -37.93
C LYS A 176 4.10 -14.96 -37.65
N ALA A 177 2.92 -14.64 -38.17
CA ALA A 177 2.27 -13.35 -37.96
C ALA A 177 1.98 -13.09 -36.46
N VAL A 178 1.40 -14.07 -35.75
CA VAL A 178 1.09 -13.97 -34.31
C VAL A 178 2.36 -13.90 -33.47
N ASN A 179 3.38 -14.70 -33.77
CA ASN A 179 4.64 -14.68 -33.03
C ASN A 179 5.37 -13.34 -33.19
N GLN A 180 5.40 -12.79 -34.41
CA GLN A 180 6.03 -11.49 -34.68
C GLN A 180 5.26 -10.34 -34.03
N ALA A 181 3.92 -10.37 -34.07
CA ALA A 181 3.09 -9.37 -33.42
C ALA A 181 3.27 -9.37 -31.88
N THR A 182 3.34 -10.54 -31.27
CA THR A 182 3.40 -10.67 -29.80
C THR A 182 4.80 -10.53 -29.20
N LYS A 183 5.87 -10.70 -29.99
CA LYS A 183 7.27 -10.76 -29.51
C LYS A 183 7.64 -9.66 -28.51
N THR A 184 7.38 -8.40 -28.85
CA THR A 184 7.74 -7.25 -28.01
C THR A 184 6.89 -7.18 -26.74
N ALA A 185 5.58 -7.44 -26.85
CA ALA A 185 4.67 -7.44 -25.71
C ALA A 185 5.00 -8.55 -24.70
N ARG A 186 5.40 -9.74 -25.18
CA ARG A 186 5.83 -10.87 -24.35
C ARG A 186 7.01 -10.51 -23.46
N TRP A 187 8.05 -9.90 -24.05
CA TRP A 187 9.25 -9.52 -23.30
C TRP A 187 8.91 -8.49 -22.22
N HIS A 188 8.08 -7.50 -22.52
CA HIS A 188 7.68 -6.48 -21.54
C HIS A 188 6.77 -7.05 -20.44
N TYR A 189 5.86 -7.96 -20.77
CA TYR A 189 5.02 -8.64 -19.79
C TYR A 189 5.87 -9.45 -18.80
N LEU A 190 6.79 -10.27 -19.31
CA LEU A 190 7.68 -11.07 -18.48
C LEU A 190 8.63 -10.18 -17.66
N ALA A 191 9.18 -9.12 -18.26
CA ALA A 191 10.00 -8.15 -17.54
C ALA A 191 9.21 -7.47 -16.41
N MET A 192 7.95 -7.11 -16.64
CA MET A 192 7.07 -6.51 -15.63
C MET A 192 6.87 -7.42 -14.42
N LEU A 193 6.56 -8.69 -14.67
CA LEU A 193 6.35 -9.66 -13.60
C LEU A 193 7.66 -10.02 -12.89
N ALA A 194 8.75 -10.18 -13.62
CA ALA A 194 10.07 -10.46 -13.05
C ALA A 194 10.56 -9.31 -12.16
N VAL A 195 10.42 -8.06 -12.62
CA VAL A 195 10.77 -6.87 -11.82
C VAL A 195 9.86 -6.75 -10.60
N SER A 196 8.54 -6.99 -10.75
CA SER A 196 7.61 -6.99 -9.62
C SER A 196 7.99 -8.04 -8.57
N LEU A 197 8.33 -9.26 -9.00
CA LEU A 197 8.77 -10.34 -8.10
C LEU A 197 10.10 -10.00 -7.42
N PHE A 198 11.08 -9.48 -8.17
CA PHE A 198 12.35 -9.02 -7.62
C PHE A 198 12.12 -7.93 -6.56
N PHE A 199 11.29 -6.93 -6.84
CA PHE A 199 10.95 -5.90 -5.86
C PHE A 199 10.18 -6.45 -4.66
N ALA A 200 9.27 -7.42 -4.85
CA ALA A 200 8.58 -8.09 -3.74
C ALA A 200 9.58 -8.78 -2.80
N ILE A 201 10.58 -9.47 -3.34
CA ILE A 201 11.65 -10.11 -2.56
C ILE A 201 12.46 -9.06 -1.80
N VAL A 202 12.90 -7.99 -2.48
CA VAL A 202 13.70 -6.92 -1.84
C VAL A 202 12.91 -6.25 -0.71
N VAL A 203 11.66 -5.82 -0.96
CA VAL A 203 10.80 -5.16 0.03
C VAL A 203 10.46 -6.10 1.19
N GLY A 204 10.14 -7.38 0.89
CA GLY A 204 9.80 -8.38 1.90
C GLY A 204 10.97 -8.82 2.77
N THR A 205 12.21 -8.74 2.27
CA THR A 205 13.43 -9.08 3.04
C THR A 205 14.09 -7.86 3.70
N THR A 206 13.57 -6.65 3.46
CA THR A 206 14.11 -5.44 4.07
C THR A 206 13.74 -5.38 5.54
N SER A 207 14.75 -5.36 6.42
CA SER A 207 14.56 -5.11 7.85
C SER A 207 14.31 -3.63 8.13
N ASP A 208 13.62 -3.34 9.25
CA ASP A 208 13.37 -1.95 9.68
C ASP A 208 14.68 -1.19 9.86
N LEU A 209 15.71 -1.84 10.42
CA LEU A 209 17.03 -1.25 10.57
C LEU A 209 17.62 -0.74 9.24
N ARG A 210 17.53 -1.54 8.16
CA ARG A 210 18.03 -1.14 6.83
C ARG A 210 17.25 0.04 6.26
N LEU A 211 15.93 0.03 6.44
CA LEU A 211 15.06 1.12 6.01
C LEU A 211 15.33 2.41 6.78
N MET A 212 15.56 2.33 8.10
CA MET A 212 15.83 3.49 8.95
C MET A 212 17.22 4.08 8.70
N LYS A 213 18.27 3.23 8.65
CA LYS A 213 19.66 3.63 8.35
C LYS A 213 19.88 4.09 6.89
N ASN A 214 18.88 3.94 6.02
CA ASN A 214 19.01 4.21 4.59
C ASN A 214 20.18 3.44 3.96
N SER A 215 20.36 2.18 4.39
CA SER A 215 21.43 1.30 3.89
C SER A 215 21.25 1.01 2.39
N PRO A 216 22.31 0.55 1.69
CA PRO A 216 22.18 0.13 0.30
C PRO A 216 21.09 -0.94 0.09
N ALA A 217 20.16 -0.70 -0.85
CA ALA A 217 19.14 -1.67 -1.24
C ALA A 217 19.74 -2.82 -2.05
N ILE A 218 20.69 -2.48 -2.93
CA ILE A 218 21.41 -3.42 -3.81
C ILE A 218 22.89 -3.09 -3.70
N ALA A 219 23.68 -4.05 -3.22
CA ALA A 219 25.13 -3.94 -3.19
C ALA A 219 25.69 -4.36 -4.55
N PHE A 220 25.97 -3.39 -5.44
CA PHE A 220 26.71 -3.68 -6.66
C PHE A 220 28.19 -3.84 -6.31
N SER A 221 28.74 -5.05 -6.43
CA SER A 221 30.16 -5.34 -6.11
C SER A 221 31.17 -4.68 -7.05
N ARG A 222 30.73 -4.03 -8.14
CA ARG A 222 31.61 -3.45 -9.18
C ARG A 222 31.37 -1.98 -9.53
N TYR A 223 30.31 -1.34 -9.07
CA TYR A 223 30.02 0.06 -9.40
C TYR A 223 29.71 0.85 -8.13
N ALA A 224 30.42 1.97 -7.95
CA ALA A 224 30.41 2.82 -6.76
C ALA A 224 29.08 3.59 -6.50
N GLY A 225 27.96 3.13 -7.05
CA GLY A 225 26.64 3.71 -6.85
C GLY A 225 25.71 2.73 -6.14
N ALA A 226 25.83 2.60 -4.82
CA ALA A 226 24.85 1.90 -4.01
C ALA A 226 23.56 2.73 -3.96
N VAL A 227 22.43 2.20 -4.45
CA VAL A 227 21.13 2.87 -4.34
C VAL A 227 20.71 2.86 -2.87
N PRO A 228 20.56 4.03 -2.20
CA PRO A 228 20.12 4.08 -0.82
C PRO A 228 18.69 3.52 -0.69
N MET A 229 18.36 2.87 0.44
CA MET A 229 17.06 2.23 0.62
C MET A 229 15.89 3.18 0.36
N VAL A 230 15.94 4.40 0.89
CA VAL A 230 14.89 5.41 0.68
C VAL A 230 14.76 5.77 -0.79
N GLY A 231 15.89 5.93 -1.50
CA GLY A 231 15.89 6.17 -2.94
C GLY A 231 15.27 5.01 -3.73
N PHE A 232 15.53 3.77 -3.31
CA PHE A 232 14.88 2.59 -3.87
C PHE A 232 13.36 2.61 -3.64
N TYR A 233 12.90 2.86 -2.41
CA TYR A 233 11.47 2.95 -2.11
C TYR A 233 10.78 4.05 -2.90
N LEU A 234 11.41 5.20 -3.16
CA LEU A 234 10.77 6.29 -3.91
C LEU A 234 10.85 6.11 -5.44
N GLY A 235 11.95 5.54 -5.95
CA GLY A 235 12.22 5.42 -7.38
C GLY A 235 11.74 4.12 -8.03
N ALA A 236 11.88 2.96 -7.36
CA ALA A 236 11.50 1.67 -7.92
C ALA A 236 10.00 1.55 -8.24
N PRO A 237 9.08 2.07 -7.40
CA PRO A 237 7.66 2.21 -7.74
C PRO A 237 7.39 2.97 -9.03
N LEU A 238 8.04 4.12 -9.24
CA LEU A 238 7.87 4.92 -10.45
C LEU A 238 8.38 4.17 -11.69
N PHE A 239 9.55 3.53 -11.58
CA PHE A 239 10.08 2.69 -12.66
C PHE A 239 9.12 1.56 -13.04
N LEU A 240 8.57 0.86 -12.05
CA LEU A 240 7.60 -0.22 -12.29
C LEU A 240 6.31 0.32 -12.93
N PHE A 241 5.83 1.48 -12.49
CA PHE A 241 4.67 2.14 -13.09
C PHE A 241 4.92 2.56 -14.55
N CYS A 242 6.08 3.10 -14.88
CA CYS A 242 6.44 3.42 -16.27
C CYS A 242 6.49 2.15 -17.15
N LEU A 243 7.05 1.07 -16.62
CA LEU A 243 7.11 -0.21 -17.33
C LEU A 243 5.71 -0.82 -17.53
N PHE A 244 4.82 -0.67 -16.55
CA PHE A 244 3.40 -1.01 -16.64
C PHE A 244 2.69 -0.24 -17.76
N LEU A 245 2.84 1.08 -17.82
CA LEU A 245 2.25 1.89 -18.89
C LEU A 245 2.81 1.51 -20.27
N ARG A 246 4.12 1.26 -20.34
CA ARG A 246 4.80 0.82 -21.57
C ARG A 246 4.25 -0.51 -22.08
N PHE A 247 4.05 -1.49 -21.20
CA PHE A 247 3.43 -2.77 -21.54
C PHE A 247 2.02 -2.57 -22.09
N HIS A 248 1.19 -1.77 -21.44
CA HIS A 248 -0.19 -1.54 -21.88
C HIS A 248 -0.30 -0.77 -23.20
N PHE A 249 0.61 0.17 -23.45
CA PHE A 249 0.73 0.81 -24.76
C PHE A 249 1.06 -0.20 -25.87
N LEU A 250 1.95 -1.16 -25.60
CA LEU A 250 2.28 -2.23 -26.56
C LEU A 250 1.10 -3.18 -26.77
N VAL A 251 0.36 -3.49 -25.71
CA VAL A 251 -0.85 -4.32 -25.78
C VAL A 251 -1.93 -3.63 -26.64
N LEU A 252 -2.15 -2.32 -26.47
CA LEU A 252 -3.07 -1.56 -27.33
C LEU A 252 -2.67 -1.63 -28.81
N ARG A 253 -1.38 -1.49 -29.11
CA ARG A 253 -0.86 -1.63 -30.49
C ARG A 253 -1.03 -3.05 -31.02
N LEU A 254 -0.77 -4.06 -30.17
CA LEU A 254 -0.94 -5.48 -30.50
C LEU A 254 -2.38 -5.79 -30.91
N TRP A 255 -3.38 -5.21 -30.21
CA TRP A 255 -4.79 -5.44 -30.54
C TRP A 255 -5.18 -4.94 -31.92
N GLY A 256 -4.64 -3.80 -32.38
CA GLY A 256 -4.85 -3.36 -33.76
C GLY A 256 -4.32 -4.36 -34.79
N SER A 257 -3.15 -4.96 -34.53
CA SER A 257 -2.58 -6.00 -35.40
C SER A 257 -3.35 -7.31 -35.34
N VAL A 258 -3.85 -7.71 -34.16
CA VAL A 258 -4.64 -8.95 -33.98
C VAL A 258 -6.03 -8.84 -34.58
N ALA A 259 -6.67 -7.67 -34.49
CA ALA A 259 -7.99 -7.41 -35.08
C ALA A 259 -8.01 -7.58 -36.61
N ALA A 260 -6.86 -7.42 -37.25
CA ALA A 260 -6.68 -7.60 -38.68
C ALA A 260 -6.50 -9.08 -39.11
N LEU A 261 -6.32 -10.01 -38.17
CA LEU A 261 -6.03 -11.42 -38.47
C LEU A 261 -7.32 -12.28 -38.52
N PRO A 262 -7.34 -13.36 -39.33
CA PRO A 262 -8.40 -14.36 -39.31
C PRO A 262 -8.57 -15.02 -37.94
N ALA A 263 -9.81 -15.39 -37.59
CA ALA A 263 -10.10 -16.16 -36.37
C ALA A 263 -9.61 -17.62 -36.50
N VAL A 264 -9.83 -18.20 -37.69
CA VAL A 264 -9.38 -19.53 -38.08
C VAL A 264 -8.57 -19.40 -39.37
N PHE A 265 -7.33 -19.88 -39.34
CA PHE A 265 -6.43 -19.87 -40.50
C PHE A 265 -6.78 -21.01 -41.49
N PRO A 266 -6.29 -20.95 -42.74
CA PRO A 266 -6.55 -21.99 -43.74
C PRO A 266 -6.16 -23.41 -43.33
N ASP A 267 -5.15 -23.54 -42.47
CA ASP A 267 -4.68 -24.81 -41.90
C ASP A 267 -5.53 -25.31 -40.72
N GLY A 268 -6.58 -24.58 -40.34
CA GLY A 268 -7.47 -24.91 -39.22
C GLY A 268 -6.93 -24.53 -37.84
N GLN A 269 -5.76 -23.88 -37.76
CA GLN A 269 -5.28 -23.34 -36.50
C GLN A 269 -6.09 -22.11 -36.08
N THR A 270 -6.26 -21.94 -34.78
CA THR A 270 -6.88 -20.74 -34.19
C THR A 270 -5.82 -19.82 -33.62
N LEU A 271 -6.13 -18.53 -33.54
CA LEU A 271 -5.25 -17.52 -32.95
C LEU A 271 -4.87 -17.85 -31.49
N GLU A 272 -5.80 -18.50 -30.78
CA GLU A 272 -5.65 -18.91 -29.38
C GLU A 272 -4.53 -19.93 -29.16
N LYS A 273 -4.34 -20.88 -30.09
CA LYS A 273 -3.34 -21.95 -29.98
C LYS A 273 -1.95 -21.53 -30.44
N THR A 274 -1.85 -20.47 -31.25
CA THR A 274 -0.59 -20.01 -31.86
C THR A 274 0.16 -18.99 -31.00
N GLY A 275 -0.54 -18.26 -30.13
CA GLY A 275 0.04 -17.27 -29.23
C GLY A 275 0.28 -17.77 -27.79
N PRO A 276 1.05 -17.03 -26.97
CA PRO A 276 1.22 -17.36 -25.56
C PRO A 276 -0.10 -17.19 -24.79
N TRP A 277 -0.45 -18.20 -23.97
CA TRP A 277 -1.75 -18.29 -23.29
C TRP A 277 -2.14 -17.05 -22.49
N TYR A 278 -1.18 -16.33 -21.88
CA TYR A 278 -1.47 -15.13 -21.08
C TYR A 278 -1.84 -13.92 -21.95
N LEU A 279 -1.24 -13.74 -23.14
CA LEU A 279 -1.67 -12.68 -24.06
C LEU A 279 -2.96 -13.08 -24.77
N MET A 280 -3.10 -14.37 -25.14
CA MET A 280 -4.32 -14.86 -25.77
C MET A 280 -5.50 -14.83 -24.78
N GLY A 281 -5.26 -15.11 -23.50
CA GLY A 281 -6.24 -14.95 -22.42
C GLY A 281 -6.69 -13.50 -22.23
N LEU A 282 -5.79 -12.52 -22.40
CA LEU A 282 -6.17 -11.10 -22.46
C LEU A 282 -6.99 -10.79 -23.71
N ALA A 283 -6.59 -11.32 -24.87
CA ALA A 283 -7.26 -11.12 -26.14
C ALA A 283 -8.70 -11.67 -26.11
N ARG A 284 -8.89 -12.84 -25.51
CA ARG A 284 -10.20 -13.49 -25.29
C ARG A 284 -11.19 -12.61 -24.53
N GLY A 285 -10.68 -11.76 -23.64
CA GLY A 285 -11.49 -10.77 -22.93
C GLY A 285 -11.97 -9.60 -23.77
N HIS A 286 -11.29 -9.31 -24.87
CA HIS A 286 -11.47 -8.11 -25.70
C HIS A 286 -12.11 -8.39 -27.05
N PHE A 287 -11.97 -9.60 -27.61
CA PHE A 287 -12.51 -9.97 -28.92
C PHE A 287 -13.68 -10.95 -28.79
N ARG A 288 -14.79 -10.63 -29.45
CA ARG A 288 -16.04 -11.41 -29.43
C ARG A 288 -15.87 -12.78 -30.07
N TRP A 289 -15.20 -12.84 -31.22
CA TRP A 289 -14.97 -14.08 -31.98
C TRP A 289 -14.00 -15.05 -31.31
N MET A 290 -13.24 -14.64 -30.29
CA MET A 290 -12.43 -15.56 -29.46
C MET A 290 -13.20 -16.13 -28.28
N LYS A 291 -14.43 -15.69 -28.03
CA LYS A 291 -15.21 -16.06 -26.83
C LYS A 291 -15.95 -17.41 -26.98
N GLU A 292 -15.94 -18.01 -28.17
CA GLU A 292 -16.72 -19.21 -28.50
C GLU A 292 -16.15 -20.51 -27.93
N THR A 293 -14.91 -20.51 -27.40
CA THR A 293 -14.32 -21.65 -26.69
C THR A 293 -14.74 -21.69 -25.20
N ARG A 294 -15.98 -22.12 -24.93
CA ARG A 294 -16.59 -22.24 -23.58
C ARG A 294 -15.99 -23.32 -22.65
N SER A 295 -14.67 -23.52 -22.64
CA SER A 295 -14.08 -24.38 -21.60
C SER A 295 -13.93 -23.58 -20.28
N PRO A 296 -14.29 -24.15 -19.12
CA PRO A 296 -14.11 -23.49 -17.83
C PRO A 296 -12.63 -23.16 -17.55
N LEU A 297 -11.71 -23.99 -18.07
CA LEU A 297 -10.27 -23.76 -17.98
C LEU A 297 -9.83 -22.48 -18.72
N ALA A 298 -10.33 -22.26 -19.94
CA ALA A 298 -10.02 -21.05 -20.70
C ALA A 298 -10.57 -19.78 -20.02
N SER A 299 -11.71 -19.88 -19.33
CA SER A 299 -12.24 -18.75 -18.56
C SER A 299 -11.34 -18.40 -17.37
N LEU A 300 -10.83 -19.42 -16.67
CA LEU A 300 -9.88 -19.25 -15.57
C LEU A 300 -8.56 -18.65 -16.05
N GLU A 301 -7.99 -19.16 -17.14
CA GLU A 301 -6.77 -18.61 -17.75
C GLU A 301 -6.91 -17.12 -18.10
N SER A 302 -8.04 -16.72 -18.69
CA SER A 302 -8.32 -15.32 -19.03
C SER A 302 -8.42 -14.46 -17.76
N GLY A 303 -9.10 -14.95 -16.72
CA GLY A 303 -9.17 -14.28 -15.42
C GLY A 303 -7.81 -14.08 -14.76
N VAL A 304 -6.97 -15.12 -14.75
CA VAL A 304 -5.60 -15.06 -14.23
C VAL A 304 -4.75 -14.08 -15.03
N ALA A 305 -4.82 -14.14 -16.37
CA ALA A 305 -4.08 -13.23 -17.23
C ALA A 305 -4.49 -11.76 -17.01
N MET A 306 -5.78 -11.47 -16.87
CA MET A 306 -6.27 -10.12 -16.53
C MET A 306 -5.79 -9.67 -15.15
N LEU A 307 -5.86 -10.54 -14.15
CA LEU A 307 -5.41 -10.23 -12.80
C LEU A 307 -3.94 -9.82 -12.79
N PHE A 308 -3.06 -10.62 -13.39
CA PHE A 308 -1.63 -10.31 -13.41
C PHE A 308 -1.29 -9.12 -14.30
N ALA A 309 -1.92 -9.00 -15.47
CA ALA A 309 -1.64 -7.89 -16.39
C ALA A 309 -2.01 -6.53 -15.79
N TYR A 310 -3.17 -6.43 -15.14
CA TYR A 310 -3.70 -5.14 -14.66
C TYR A 310 -3.45 -4.88 -13.17
N TRP A 311 -3.42 -5.90 -12.31
CA TRP A 311 -3.42 -5.73 -10.85
C TRP A 311 -2.12 -6.11 -10.14
N ALA A 312 -1.18 -6.83 -10.78
CA ALA A 312 0.10 -7.16 -10.15
C ALA A 312 0.91 -5.92 -9.77
N VAL A 313 0.95 -4.90 -10.64
CA VAL A 313 1.68 -3.66 -10.38
C VAL A 313 0.99 -2.81 -9.30
N PRO A 314 -0.31 -2.48 -9.37
CA PRO A 314 -1.00 -1.81 -8.26
C PRO A 314 -0.78 -2.49 -6.90
N ALA A 315 -0.86 -3.83 -6.84
CA ALA A 315 -0.62 -4.57 -5.61
C ALA A 315 0.82 -4.42 -5.10
N MET A 316 1.81 -4.49 -6.00
CA MET A 316 3.22 -4.28 -5.64
C MET A 316 3.48 -2.85 -5.16
N LEU A 317 2.89 -1.84 -5.79
CA LEU A 317 2.99 -0.44 -5.34
C LEU A 317 2.36 -0.24 -3.96
N ALA A 318 1.22 -0.88 -3.69
CA ALA A 318 0.61 -0.87 -2.37
C ALA A 318 1.51 -1.56 -1.32
N PHE A 319 2.22 -2.62 -1.69
CA PHE A 319 3.20 -3.27 -0.80
C PHE A 319 4.40 -2.35 -0.48
N PHE A 320 4.90 -1.59 -1.46
CA PHE A 320 5.89 -0.53 -1.22
C PHE A 320 5.38 0.53 -0.24
N TRP A 321 4.17 1.06 -0.47
CA TRP A 321 3.52 2.02 0.42
C TRP A 321 3.43 1.48 1.85
N PHE A 322 2.86 0.29 2.01
CA PHE A 322 2.63 -0.33 3.31
C PHE A 322 3.93 -0.50 4.09
N ARG A 323 4.98 -1.01 3.42
CA ARG A 323 6.28 -1.21 4.05
C ARG A 323 7.00 0.10 4.38
N TYR A 324 6.77 1.16 3.61
CA TYR A 324 7.37 2.48 3.83
C TYR A 324 6.73 3.24 5.02
N LEU A 325 5.49 2.92 5.40
CA LEU A 325 4.81 3.55 6.55
C LEU A 325 5.60 3.44 7.85
N THR A 326 6.39 2.37 8.03
CA THR A 326 7.22 2.18 9.24
C THR A 326 8.27 3.26 9.44
N ARG A 327 8.67 3.96 8.37
CA ARG A 327 9.58 5.11 8.41
C ARG A 327 8.91 6.39 8.91
N GLN A 328 7.58 6.43 8.92
CA GLN A 328 6.76 7.57 9.34
C GLN A 328 7.08 8.89 8.61
N ASP A 329 7.54 8.80 7.37
CA ASP A 329 7.79 9.95 6.51
C ASP A 329 6.54 10.28 5.69
N LEU A 330 5.92 11.43 6.01
CA LEU A 330 4.71 11.91 5.34
C LEU A 330 4.93 12.14 3.85
N ARG A 331 6.07 12.71 3.44
CA ARG A 331 6.31 13.12 2.05
C ARG A 331 6.43 11.90 1.15
N GLY A 332 7.26 10.93 1.55
CA GLY A 332 7.39 9.68 0.81
C GLY A 332 6.10 8.85 0.81
N THR A 333 5.35 8.84 1.91
CA THR A 333 4.04 8.16 1.97
C THR A 333 3.04 8.76 0.97
N VAL A 334 2.90 10.08 0.89
CA VAL A 334 2.02 10.76 -0.07
C VAL A 334 2.42 10.44 -1.51
N TRP A 335 3.73 10.46 -1.81
CA TRP A 335 4.25 10.08 -3.13
C TRP A 335 3.83 8.67 -3.54
N GLN A 336 3.94 7.69 -2.62
CA GLN A 336 3.51 6.32 -2.89
C GLN A 336 2.00 6.21 -3.13
N ILE A 337 1.18 6.92 -2.35
CA ILE A 337 -0.28 6.95 -2.53
C ILE A 337 -0.63 7.44 -3.94
N VAL A 338 0.03 8.51 -4.41
CA VAL A 338 -0.19 9.04 -5.77
C VAL A 338 0.14 8.00 -6.84
N LEU A 339 1.23 7.25 -6.69
CA LEU A 339 1.60 6.19 -7.63
C LEU A 339 0.61 5.01 -7.62
N VAL A 340 0.18 4.58 -6.44
CA VAL A 340 -0.86 3.53 -6.32
C VAL A 340 -2.16 4.01 -6.97
N LEU A 341 -2.56 5.26 -6.73
CA LEU A 341 -3.76 5.86 -7.32
C LEU A 341 -3.68 5.90 -8.85
N ALA A 342 -2.55 6.32 -9.39
CA ALA A 342 -2.30 6.34 -10.83
C ALA A 342 -2.36 4.93 -11.43
N ALA A 343 -1.77 3.93 -10.76
CA ALA A 343 -1.80 2.54 -11.19
C ALA A 343 -3.20 1.92 -11.13
N VAL A 344 -3.97 2.15 -10.07
CA VAL A 344 -5.37 1.68 -9.94
C VAL A 344 -6.27 2.35 -10.99
N THR A 345 -6.07 3.64 -11.25
CA THR A 345 -6.79 4.36 -12.30
C THR A 345 -6.51 3.72 -13.66
N ALA A 346 -5.23 3.51 -13.98
CA ALA A 346 -4.82 2.90 -15.24
C ALA A 346 -5.34 1.45 -15.36
N ALA A 347 -5.21 0.63 -14.31
CA ALA A 347 -5.70 -0.76 -14.28
C ALA A 347 -7.22 -0.86 -14.51
N SER A 348 -8.00 0.08 -14.00
CA SER A 348 -9.46 0.10 -14.14
C SER A 348 -9.96 0.72 -15.46
N SER A 349 -9.18 1.61 -16.08
CA SER A 349 -9.54 2.28 -17.34
C SER A 349 -9.03 1.58 -18.58
N LEU A 350 -7.79 1.06 -18.57
CA LEU A 350 -7.11 0.50 -19.74
C LEU A 350 -7.87 -0.66 -20.41
N PRO A 351 -8.41 -1.67 -19.68
CA PRO A 351 -9.18 -2.74 -20.30
C PRO A 351 -10.36 -2.21 -21.12
N LYS A 352 -10.99 -1.12 -20.67
CA LYS A 352 -12.18 -0.54 -21.33
C LYS A 352 -11.79 0.36 -22.50
N LEU A 353 -10.58 0.92 -22.47
CA LEU A 353 -10.02 1.75 -23.53
C LEU A 353 -9.70 0.91 -24.77
N VAL A 354 -9.32 -0.37 -24.58
CA VAL A 354 -9.15 -1.34 -25.68
C VAL A 354 -10.40 -1.42 -26.56
N ALA A 355 -11.59 -1.48 -25.95
CA ALA A 355 -12.85 -1.58 -26.70
C ALA A 355 -13.14 -0.36 -27.61
N ARG A 356 -12.48 0.79 -27.41
CA ARG A 356 -12.58 1.95 -28.31
C ARG A 356 -11.62 1.90 -29.50
N VAL A 357 -10.53 1.16 -29.37
CA VAL A 357 -9.52 1.02 -30.43
C VAL A 357 -9.93 -0.07 -31.42
N LEU A 358 -10.72 -1.04 -30.97
CA LEU A 358 -11.31 -2.09 -31.81
C LEU A 358 -12.49 -1.54 -32.63
N HIS A 359 -12.78 -2.17 -33.77
CA HIS A 359 -13.91 -1.74 -34.60
C HIS A 359 -15.24 -2.06 -33.91
N PRO A 360 -16.32 -1.29 -34.21
CA PRO A 360 -17.65 -1.59 -33.72
C PRO A 360 -18.05 -3.03 -34.08
N GLY A 361 -18.43 -3.85 -33.09
CA GLY A 361 -18.82 -5.26 -33.28
C GLY A 361 -17.75 -6.28 -32.90
N ASP A 362 -16.46 -5.92 -32.93
CA ASP A 362 -15.34 -6.82 -32.59
C ASP A 362 -15.25 -7.10 -31.08
N SER A 363 -15.72 -6.18 -30.23
CA SER A 363 -15.67 -6.33 -28.77
C SER A 363 -16.97 -6.88 -28.20
N PRO A 364 -16.91 -7.82 -27.23
CA PRO A 364 -18.11 -8.32 -26.54
C PRO A 364 -18.75 -7.26 -25.63
N GLN A 365 -18.10 -6.12 -25.39
CA GLN A 365 -18.66 -5.01 -24.62
C GLN A 365 -19.55 -4.17 -25.55
N ALA A 366 -20.84 -4.51 -25.59
CA ALA A 366 -21.85 -4.06 -26.57
C ALA A 366 -22.23 -2.56 -26.55
N ARG A 367 -21.50 -1.70 -25.83
CA ARG A 367 -21.71 -0.23 -25.86
C ARG A 367 -20.37 0.46 -25.73
N SER A 368 -20.05 1.35 -26.68
CA SER A 368 -19.04 2.39 -26.49
C SER A 368 -19.37 3.13 -25.20
N TYR A 369 -18.64 2.86 -24.12
CA TYR A 369 -18.80 3.62 -22.88
C TYR A 369 -18.43 5.06 -23.19
N GLY A 370 -19.39 5.97 -23.01
CA GLY A 370 -19.13 7.41 -23.08
C GLY A 370 -17.96 7.79 -22.17
N THR A 371 -17.19 8.81 -22.57
CA THR A 371 -16.05 9.34 -21.78
C THR A 371 -16.43 9.57 -20.33
N SER A 372 -17.64 10.05 -20.08
CA SER A 372 -18.19 10.27 -18.74
C SER A 372 -18.33 9.00 -17.88
N HIS A 373 -18.70 7.85 -18.45
CA HIS A 373 -18.91 6.62 -17.70
C HIS A 373 -17.58 5.93 -17.34
N LEU A 374 -16.59 5.99 -18.23
CA LEU A 374 -15.23 5.51 -17.92
C LEU A 374 -14.59 6.34 -16.81
N VAL A 375 -14.70 7.67 -16.91
CA VAL A 375 -14.20 8.60 -15.88
C VAL A 375 -14.86 8.31 -14.53
N LYS A 376 -16.18 8.10 -14.49
CA LYS A 376 -16.90 7.81 -13.22
C LYS A 376 -16.41 6.53 -12.54
N ILE A 377 -16.25 5.43 -13.26
CA ILE A 377 -15.81 4.16 -12.66
C ILE A 377 -14.34 4.21 -12.23
N SER A 378 -13.46 4.75 -13.08
CA SER A 378 -12.03 4.87 -12.73
C SER A 378 -11.83 5.86 -11.59
N ALA A 379 -12.58 6.97 -11.58
CA ALA A 379 -12.58 7.92 -10.48
C ALA A 379 -13.10 7.31 -9.17
N GLY A 380 -14.13 6.45 -9.23
CA GLY A 380 -14.65 5.76 -8.04
C GLY A 380 -13.62 4.81 -7.40
N ALA A 381 -12.99 3.94 -8.20
CA ALA A 381 -11.97 3.01 -7.71
C ALA A 381 -10.73 3.75 -7.18
N ALA A 382 -10.31 4.79 -7.88
CA ALA A 382 -9.20 5.65 -7.46
C ALA A 382 -9.55 6.39 -6.16
N ALA A 383 -10.70 7.06 -6.08
CA ALA A 383 -11.11 7.81 -4.90
C ALA A 383 -11.22 6.92 -3.65
N PHE A 384 -11.77 5.71 -3.80
CA PHE A 384 -11.81 4.74 -2.70
C PHE A 384 -10.41 4.34 -2.23
N ALA A 385 -9.52 3.95 -3.15
CA ALA A 385 -8.15 3.58 -2.82
C ALA A 385 -7.39 4.76 -2.17
N GLY A 386 -7.51 5.96 -2.73
CA GLY A 386 -6.87 7.17 -2.20
C GLY A 386 -7.36 7.52 -0.80
N LEU A 387 -8.67 7.47 -0.56
CA LEU A 387 -9.26 7.71 0.76
C LEU A 387 -8.80 6.66 1.77
N PHE A 388 -8.88 5.38 1.40
CA PHE A 388 -8.46 4.27 2.26
C PHE A 388 -6.99 4.39 2.67
N LEU A 389 -6.08 4.55 1.69
CA LEU A 389 -4.64 4.66 1.94
C LEU A 389 -4.31 5.90 2.76
N SER A 390 -4.98 7.03 2.51
CA SER A 390 -4.77 8.26 3.27
C SER A 390 -5.23 8.12 4.73
N LEU A 391 -6.38 7.49 4.97
CA LEU A 391 -6.89 7.23 6.31
C LEU A 391 -5.97 6.29 7.09
N VAL A 392 -5.52 5.19 6.47
CA VAL A 392 -4.55 4.26 7.09
C VAL A 392 -3.23 4.98 7.37
N SER A 393 -2.71 5.74 6.41
CA SER A 393 -1.45 6.49 6.58
C SER A 393 -1.54 7.50 7.72
N LEU A 394 -2.62 8.29 7.76
CA LEU A 394 -2.83 9.29 8.80
C LEU A 394 -3.04 8.62 10.17
N GLY A 395 -3.75 7.49 10.20
CA GLY A 395 -3.94 6.68 11.40
C GLY A 395 -2.64 6.07 11.93
N VAL A 396 -1.69 5.68 11.08
CA VAL A 396 -0.36 5.24 11.54
C VAL A 396 0.50 6.43 11.97
N LEU A 397 0.55 7.50 11.18
CA LEU A 397 1.43 8.66 11.44
C LEU A 397 1.04 9.43 12.70
N ARG A 398 -0.25 9.51 13.02
CA ARG A 398 -0.79 10.18 14.22
C ARG A 398 -1.25 9.23 15.32
N GLY A 399 -1.43 7.96 15.00
CA GLY A 399 -1.93 6.98 15.94
C GLY A 399 -0.96 6.66 17.06
N VAL A 400 -1.48 5.87 18.00
CA VAL A 400 -0.80 5.42 19.20
C VAL A 400 -0.97 3.89 19.25
N PRO A 401 0.07 3.10 19.58
CA PRO A 401 -0.06 1.65 19.68
C PRO A 401 -1.04 1.25 20.79
N PRO A 402 -1.66 0.06 20.68
CA PRO A 402 -2.66 -0.40 21.66
C PRO A 402 -2.14 -0.46 23.10
N ASN A 403 -0.85 -0.78 23.25
CA ASN A 403 -0.19 -1.02 24.52
C ASN A 403 0.50 0.23 25.11
N ALA A 404 0.41 1.40 24.48
CA ALA A 404 0.89 2.63 25.12
C ALA A 404 0.05 2.91 26.37
N GLY A 405 0.71 3.29 27.47
CA GLY A 405 0.07 3.56 28.76
C GLY A 405 -1.13 4.51 28.64
N LYS A 406 -2.15 4.30 29.48
CA LYS A 406 -3.41 5.07 29.47
C LYS A 406 -3.25 6.56 29.86
N GLU A 407 -2.03 7.00 30.20
CA GLU A 407 -1.73 8.32 30.75
C GLU A 407 -1.48 9.42 29.69
N ALA A 408 -1.56 9.10 28.40
CA ALA A 408 -1.62 10.12 27.34
C ALA A 408 -3.06 10.66 27.21
N ASP A 409 -3.34 11.69 28.00
CA ASP A 409 -4.65 12.31 28.23
C ASP A 409 -5.34 12.93 26.97
N SER A 410 -6.67 13.04 27.05
CA SER A 410 -7.67 13.65 26.16
C SER A 410 -8.25 12.82 24.98
N GLY A 411 -9.59 12.75 24.97
CA GLY A 411 -10.46 11.99 24.05
C GLY A 411 -10.37 12.28 22.55
N ARG A 412 -9.42 13.11 22.09
CA ARG A 412 -9.04 13.26 20.68
C ARG A 412 -8.16 12.12 20.16
N ILE A 413 -7.43 11.42 21.04
CA ILE A 413 -6.50 10.33 20.69
C ILE A 413 -7.25 9.02 20.37
N ALA A 414 -8.43 8.79 20.95
CA ALA A 414 -9.28 7.62 20.66
C ALA A 414 -9.63 7.50 19.15
N ALA A 415 -9.77 8.62 18.44
CA ALA A 415 -10.06 8.63 17.01
C ALA A 415 -8.89 8.16 16.11
N TRP A 416 -7.68 8.02 16.64
CA TRP A 416 -6.48 7.65 15.88
C TRP A 416 -5.87 6.31 16.29
N ARG A 417 -6.46 5.61 17.29
CA ARG A 417 -6.00 4.27 17.73
C ARG A 417 -6.48 3.13 16.85
N TRP A 418 -7.60 3.33 16.12
CA TRP A 418 -8.25 2.27 15.36
C TRP A 418 -7.35 1.64 14.29
N VAL A 419 -6.48 2.43 13.62
CA VAL A 419 -5.59 1.86 12.59
C VAL A 419 -4.51 0.95 13.21
N PRO A 420 -3.68 1.41 14.17
CA PRO A 420 -2.74 0.52 14.85
C PRO A 420 -3.41 -0.68 15.52
N GLU A 421 -4.62 -0.53 16.08
CA GLU A 421 -5.37 -1.63 16.72
C GLU A 421 -5.81 -2.69 15.70
N ILE A 422 -6.39 -2.29 14.56
CA ILE A 422 -6.76 -3.24 13.50
C ILE A 422 -5.53 -3.95 12.94
N LEU A 423 -4.43 -3.21 12.72
CA LEU A 423 -3.18 -3.81 12.26
C LEU A 423 -2.62 -4.81 13.28
N ALA A 424 -2.71 -4.49 14.58
CA ALA A 424 -2.27 -5.39 15.64
C ALA A 424 -3.12 -6.67 15.73
N ILE A 425 -4.44 -6.58 15.52
CA ILE A 425 -5.33 -7.76 15.40
C ILE A 425 -4.90 -8.66 14.24
N ALA A 426 -4.44 -8.06 13.14
CA ALA A 426 -3.87 -8.78 11.99
C ALA A 426 -2.42 -9.26 12.22
N GLY A 427 -1.86 -9.08 13.42
CA GLY A 427 -0.49 -9.49 13.77
C GLY A 427 0.62 -8.56 13.25
N TYR A 428 0.27 -7.35 12.81
CA TYR A 428 1.22 -6.39 12.23
C TYR A 428 1.42 -5.16 13.13
N ASN A 429 2.68 -4.76 13.35
CA ASN A 429 3.02 -3.52 14.02
C ASN A 429 3.55 -2.49 12.99
N PRO A 430 2.88 -1.34 12.81
CA PRO A 430 3.32 -0.32 11.86
C PRO A 430 4.52 0.52 12.35
N TYR A 431 4.97 0.33 13.59
CA TYR A 431 6.11 1.02 14.16
C TYR A 431 7.39 0.19 14.03
N ALA A 432 8.53 0.85 13.86
CA ALA A 432 9.81 0.19 13.60
C ALA A 432 10.22 -0.76 14.73
N ASN A 433 10.66 -1.97 14.37
CA ASN A 433 11.27 -2.94 15.26
C ASN A 433 12.79 -2.95 15.08
N LEU A 434 13.48 -2.43 16.09
CA LEU A 434 14.91 -2.27 16.23
C LEU A 434 15.45 -2.99 17.48
N THR A 435 14.69 -3.95 18.02
CA THR A 435 15.11 -4.76 19.17
C THR A 435 16.43 -5.46 18.88
N GLU A 436 17.37 -5.35 19.82
CA GLU A 436 18.71 -5.94 19.79
C GLU A 436 19.53 -5.58 18.54
N CYS A 437 19.15 -4.50 17.84
CA CYS A 437 19.83 -4.09 16.63
C CYS A 437 21.12 -3.31 16.92
N GLU A 438 22.15 -3.60 16.14
CA GLU A 438 23.38 -2.80 16.08
C GLU A 438 23.18 -1.56 15.20
N ILE A 439 22.59 -0.53 15.81
CA ILE A 439 22.27 0.71 15.10
C ILE A 439 23.55 1.51 14.85
N SER A 440 24.35 1.76 15.88
CA SER A 440 25.72 2.26 15.77
C SER A 440 26.70 1.14 15.44
N THR A 441 27.84 1.45 14.83
CA THR A 441 28.85 0.43 14.54
C THR A 441 29.68 0.14 15.78
N ARG A 442 29.78 -1.12 16.19
CA ARG A 442 30.72 -1.51 17.26
C ARG A 442 32.16 -1.23 16.82
N PRO A 443 33.02 -0.71 17.72
CA PRO A 443 34.44 -0.58 17.44
C PRO A 443 35.04 -1.98 17.24
N LYS A 444 36.02 -2.11 16.33
CA LYS A 444 36.76 -3.38 16.19
C LYS A 444 37.51 -3.64 17.50
N ILE A 445 37.32 -4.82 18.09
CA ILE A 445 38.04 -5.26 19.29
C ILE A 445 39.54 -5.18 19.00
N SER A 446 40.26 -4.34 19.75
CA SER A 446 41.72 -4.27 19.68
C SER A 446 42.31 -5.61 20.16
N ALA A 447 43.49 -5.99 19.68
CA ALA A 447 44.18 -7.23 20.06
C ALA A 447 44.41 -7.40 21.59
N LYS A 448 44.17 -6.34 22.39
CA LYS A 448 44.21 -6.34 23.86
C LYS A 448 42.84 -6.49 24.56
N GLY A 449 41.76 -6.79 23.84
CA GLY A 449 40.45 -7.09 24.44
C GLY A 449 39.70 -5.90 25.07
N GLN A 450 40.16 -4.66 24.83
CA GLN A 450 39.48 -3.46 25.30
C GLN A 450 38.71 -2.79 24.15
N GLU A 451 37.39 -2.68 24.30
CA GLU A 451 36.56 -1.82 23.46
C GLU A 451 36.78 -0.36 23.87
N ASN A 452 37.30 0.47 22.97
CA ASN A 452 37.32 1.91 23.20
C ASN A 452 36.08 2.54 22.52
N PRO A 453 35.10 3.02 23.30
CA PRO A 453 33.85 3.57 22.77
C PRO A 453 33.99 4.88 21.99
N ASP A 454 35.12 5.58 22.11
CA ASP A 454 35.35 6.83 21.36
C ASP A 454 35.55 6.58 19.85
N PHE A 455 35.84 5.33 19.46
CA PHE A 455 35.96 4.91 18.06
C PHE A 455 34.67 4.31 17.47
N ALA A 456 33.58 4.22 18.25
CA ALA A 456 32.29 3.75 17.75
C ALA A 456 31.65 4.84 16.86
N GLN A 457 31.46 4.56 15.56
CA GLN A 457 30.78 5.48 14.65
C GLN A 457 29.27 5.46 14.93
N GLY A 458 28.78 6.57 15.47
CA GLY A 458 27.37 6.77 15.80
C GLY A 458 26.46 6.83 14.57
N ALA A 459 25.30 6.19 14.67
CA ALA A 459 24.26 6.27 13.64
C ALA A 459 23.72 7.69 13.45
N GLN A 460 23.31 8.03 12.22
CA GLN A 460 22.80 9.35 11.85
C GLN A 460 21.26 9.34 11.79
N PHE A 461 20.60 9.54 12.93
CA PHE A 461 19.13 9.46 13.09
C PHE A 461 18.49 10.82 13.44
N SER A 462 19.19 11.92 13.14
CA SER A 462 18.72 13.27 13.46
C SER A 462 17.44 13.60 12.69
N GLN A 463 16.49 14.25 13.36
CA GLN A 463 15.18 14.62 12.82
C GLN A 463 14.29 13.43 12.36
N LEU A 464 14.71 12.19 12.63
CA LEU A 464 13.97 11.01 12.23
C LEU A 464 12.84 10.72 13.22
N SER A 465 11.71 10.24 12.71
CA SER A 465 10.60 9.79 13.56
C SER A 465 10.76 8.32 13.90
N LEU A 466 10.95 8.05 15.19
CA LEU A 466 11.06 6.75 15.85
C LEU A 466 9.92 6.60 16.88
N ARG A 467 8.80 7.31 16.70
CA ARG A 467 7.65 7.21 17.61
C ARG A 467 7.24 5.76 17.77
N TYR A 468 7.11 5.34 19.02
CA TYR A 468 6.71 3.99 19.41
C TYR A 468 7.58 2.87 18.83
N ALA A 469 8.80 3.19 18.38
CA ALA A 469 9.74 2.18 17.91
C ALA A 469 10.11 1.25 19.07
N ARG A 470 10.22 -0.04 18.78
CA ARG A 470 10.72 -1.04 19.72
C ARG A 470 12.22 -1.15 19.53
N ALA A 471 13.00 -0.67 20.48
CA ALA A 471 14.46 -0.61 20.43
C ALA A 471 15.06 -1.17 21.74
N TYR A 472 14.44 -2.23 22.28
CA TYR A 472 14.92 -2.96 23.45
C TYR A 472 16.36 -3.42 23.21
N ARG A 473 17.28 -3.16 24.15
CA ARG A 473 18.70 -3.53 24.04
C ARG A 473 19.38 -3.06 22.74
N ALA A 474 18.87 -2.01 22.11
CA ALA A 474 19.46 -1.48 20.89
C ALA A 474 20.80 -0.79 21.19
N TYR A 475 21.78 -0.98 20.29
CA TYR A 475 23.09 -0.37 20.41
C TYR A 475 23.15 0.98 19.67
N LEU A 476 23.08 2.07 20.42
CA LEU A 476 22.96 3.46 19.97
C LEU A 476 24.10 4.37 20.47
N ILE A 477 25.24 3.79 20.86
CA ILE A 477 26.39 4.55 21.34
C ILE A 477 26.80 5.62 20.33
N ASN A 478 27.08 6.83 20.82
CA ASN A 478 27.44 8.01 20.04
C ASN A 478 26.44 8.39 18.92
N ALA A 479 25.24 7.82 18.90
CA ALA A 479 24.25 8.09 17.86
C ALA A 479 23.85 9.57 17.85
N ARG A 480 23.64 10.13 16.65
CA ARG A 480 23.15 11.48 16.46
C ARG A 480 21.63 11.45 16.30
N LEU A 481 20.93 11.78 17.37
CA LEU A 481 19.47 11.79 17.52
C LEU A 481 18.94 13.23 17.76
N TRP A 482 19.70 14.26 17.38
CA TRP A 482 19.26 15.66 17.51
C TRP A 482 17.90 15.87 16.83
N ARG A 483 16.94 16.43 17.57
CA ARG A 483 15.54 16.62 17.12
C ARG A 483 14.84 15.35 16.63
N ALA A 484 15.34 14.16 16.97
CA ALA A 484 14.63 12.93 16.68
C ALA A 484 13.34 12.86 17.51
N ASN A 485 12.31 12.23 16.94
CA ASN A 485 11.06 12.00 17.64
C ASN A 485 11.02 10.55 18.15
N LEU A 486 11.28 10.36 19.44
CA LEU A 486 11.31 9.11 20.18
C LEU A 486 10.09 8.96 21.12
N GLU A 487 9.02 9.71 20.88
CA GLU A 487 7.80 9.66 21.69
C GLU A 487 7.30 8.22 21.85
N GLY A 488 7.12 7.79 23.10
CA GLY A 488 6.66 6.46 23.45
C GLY A 488 7.54 5.30 22.95
N ALA A 489 8.78 5.57 22.53
CA ALA A 489 9.71 4.54 22.10
C ALA A 489 10.10 3.64 23.28
N TYR A 490 10.25 2.33 23.01
CA TYR A 490 10.68 1.35 24.00
C TYR A 490 12.18 1.10 23.85
N LEU A 491 12.97 1.76 24.69
CA LEU A 491 14.43 1.79 24.72
C LEU A 491 14.98 1.16 26.01
N ALA A 492 14.20 0.30 26.67
CA ALA A 492 14.63 -0.41 27.86
C ALA A 492 15.94 -1.18 27.58
N GLU A 493 16.88 -1.09 28.52
CA GLU A 493 18.23 -1.66 28.41
C GLU A 493 19.05 -1.22 27.17
N ALA A 494 18.65 -0.16 26.46
CA ALA A 494 19.40 0.33 25.30
C ALA A 494 20.74 0.98 25.70
N GLU A 495 21.74 0.89 24.82
CA GLU A 495 23.05 1.51 25.01
C GLU A 495 23.11 2.84 24.25
N LEU A 496 22.88 3.95 24.93
CA LEU A 496 22.81 5.33 24.40
C LEU A 496 24.00 6.20 24.85
N ARG A 497 25.05 5.59 25.41
CA ARG A 497 26.22 6.31 25.91
C ARG A 497 26.82 7.28 24.90
N GLY A 498 27.04 8.53 25.31
CA GLY A 498 27.62 9.57 24.45
C GLY A 498 26.75 9.99 23.27
N SER A 499 25.50 9.52 23.18
CA SER A 499 24.59 9.92 22.10
C SER A 499 24.17 11.40 22.23
N ASN A 500 23.86 12.02 21.10
CA ASN A 500 23.37 13.39 21.04
C ASN A 500 21.86 13.37 20.79
N LEU A 501 21.09 13.61 21.85
CA LEU A 501 19.63 13.69 21.92
C LEU A 501 19.16 15.15 22.14
N ARG A 502 19.98 16.15 21.81
CA ARG A 502 19.62 17.56 21.98
C ARG A 502 18.28 17.85 21.30
N GLU A 503 17.39 18.56 21.98
CA GLU A 503 16.06 18.93 21.47
C GLU A 503 15.22 17.74 20.95
N ALA A 504 15.54 16.50 21.37
CA ALA A 504 14.75 15.32 20.99
C ALA A 504 13.43 15.28 21.76
N ASN A 505 12.40 14.68 21.15
CA ASN A 505 11.15 14.39 21.83
C ASN A 505 11.20 12.95 22.37
N LEU A 506 11.23 12.81 23.69
CA LEU A 506 11.27 11.54 24.44
C LEU A 506 9.97 11.34 25.24
N ARG A 507 8.92 12.14 25.03
CA ARG A 507 7.69 12.08 25.84
C ARG A 507 7.15 10.66 25.96
N GLY A 508 6.95 10.20 27.19
CA GLY A 508 6.44 8.86 27.50
C GLY A 508 7.32 7.70 27.01
N ALA A 509 8.57 7.96 26.62
CA ALA A 509 9.50 6.89 26.26
C ALA A 509 9.88 6.06 27.48
N ILE A 510 10.29 4.82 27.23
CA ILE A 510 10.67 3.87 28.27
C ILE A 510 12.16 3.58 28.11
N LEU A 511 12.98 4.08 29.04
CA LEU A 511 14.43 3.96 29.10
C LEU A 511 14.86 3.29 30.43
N ASP A 512 14.04 2.42 31.00
CA ASP A 512 14.43 1.72 32.22
C ASP A 512 15.67 0.85 31.95
N HIS A 513 16.59 0.83 32.92
CA HIS A 513 17.87 0.12 32.82
C HIS A 513 18.78 0.55 31.64
N ALA A 514 18.46 1.61 30.91
CA ALA A 514 19.27 2.06 29.76
C ALA A 514 20.58 2.73 30.20
N ASP A 515 21.64 2.56 29.41
CA ASP A 515 22.90 3.31 29.59
C ASP A 515 22.84 4.60 28.75
N VAL A 516 22.52 5.71 29.41
CA VAL A 516 22.46 7.06 28.84
C VAL A 516 23.64 7.92 29.36
N SER A 517 24.70 7.28 29.86
CA SER A 517 25.84 7.98 30.45
C SER A 517 26.54 8.86 29.42
N ARG A 518 27.01 10.04 29.84
CA ARG A 518 27.68 11.03 28.96
C ARG A 518 26.85 11.49 27.75
N ALA A 519 25.57 11.15 27.66
CA ALA A 519 24.71 11.62 26.57
C ALA A 519 24.36 13.10 26.72
N ILE A 520 24.00 13.74 25.61
CA ILE A 520 23.61 15.15 25.56
C ILE A 520 22.12 15.22 25.26
N LEU A 521 21.31 15.58 26.25
CA LEU A 521 19.85 15.75 26.17
C LEU A 521 19.44 17.22 26.35
N VAL A 522 20.35 18.17 26.12
CA VAL A 522 20.08 19.60 26.33
C VAL A 522 18.81 20.04 25.60
N GLY A 523 17.86 20.63 26.34
CA GLY A 523 16.58 21.09 25.81
C GLY A 523 15.66 19.98 25.26
N ALA A 524 15.91 18.71 25.58
CA ALA A 524 15.02 17.62 25.19
C ALA A 524 13.69 17.68 25.96
N ASP A 525 12.64 17.15 25.35
CA ASP A 525 11.32 16.99 25.97
C ASP A 525 11.12 15.53 26.38
N ALA A 526 11.40 15.23 27.64
CA ALA A 526 11.35 13.90 28.25
C ALA A 526 10.28 13.83 29.36
N ASN A 527 9.17 14.56 29.20
CA ASN A 527 8.04 14.49 30.12
C ASN A 527 7.43 13.08 30.15
N HIS A 528 7.03 12.60 31.34
CA HIS A 528 6.49 11.25 31.57
C HIS A 528 7.42 10.10 31.16
N THR A 529 8.72 10.36 30.98
CA THR A 529 9.68 9.33 30.58
C THR A 529 10.05 8.44 31.76
N ASN A 530 10.18 7.14 31.51
CA ASN A 530 10.67 6.21 32.53
C ASN A 530 12.19 6.00 32.38
N PHE A 531 12.97 6.51 33.35
CA PHE A 531 14.40 6.30 33.53
C PHE A 531 14.72 5.45 34.77
N ALA A 532 13.77 4.64 35.26
CA ALA A 532 14.01 3.79 36.43
C ALA A 532 15.26 2.92 36.22
N GLU A 533 16.16 2.92 37.19
CA GLU A 533 17.43 2.16 37.17
C GLU A 533 18.39 2.49 35.99
N ALA A 534 18.11 3.55 35.23
CA ALA A 534 18.96 3.99 34.13
C ALA A 534 20.27 4.62 34.62
N ASP A 535 21.30 4.56 33.78
CA ASP A 535 22.59 5.22 34.02
C ASP A 535 22.66 6.53 33.24
N LEU A 536 22.62 7.66 33.94
CA LEU A 536 22.74 9.01 33.40
C LEU A 536 24.02 9.71 33.90
N ARG A 537 25.02 8.96 34.40
CA ARG A 537 26.24 9.56 34.96
C ARG A 537 26.93 10.46 33.94
N ASN A 538 27.29 11.66 34.37
CA ASN A 538 27.93 12.69 33.54
C ASN A 538 27.14 13.07 32.27
N ALA A 539 25.85 12.77 32.18
CA ALA A 539 25.02 13.25 31.09
C ALA A 539 24.76 14.76 31.22
N ASP A 540 24.55 15.43 30.09
CA ASP A 540 24.15 16.83 30.07
C ASP A 540 22.68 16.93 29.67
N VAL A 541 21.81 17.15 30.65
CA VAL A 541 20.36 17.27 30.51
C VAL A 541 19.89 18.70 30.82
N SER A 542 20.80 19.69 30.70
CA SER A 542 20.51 21.08 31.02
C SER A 542 19.32 21.62 30.19
N TYR A 543 18.44 22.40 30.83
CA TYR A 543 17.23 22.98 30.22
C TYR A 543 16.23 21.97 29.63
N ALA A 544 16.39 20.67 29.88
CA ALA A 544 15.44 19.66 29.43
C ALA A 544 14.19 19.63 30.34
N SER A 545 13.09 19.09 29.81
CA SER A 545 11.84 18.89 30.55
C SER A 545 11.64 17.42 30.89
N PHE A 546 11.43 17.13 32.17
CA PHE A 546 11.22 15.83 32.80
C PHE A 546 10.04 15.89 33.78
N GLU A 547 9.02 16.70 33.45
CA GLU A 547 7.81 16.77 34.26
C GLU A 547 7.16 15.38 34.34
N ASP A 548 6.79 14.97 35.56
CA ASP A 548 6.23 13.65 35.86
C ASP A 548 7.13 12.46 35.41
N ALA A 549 8.43 12.66 35.21
CA ALA A 549 9.36 11.59 34.85
C ALA A 549 9.74 10.70 36.05
N ILE A 550 10.12 9.46 35.76
CA ILE A 550 10.51 8.47 36.77
C ILE A 550 12.02 8.24 36.72
N PHE A 551 12.73 8.54 37.79
CA PHE A 551 14.17 8.30 37.99
C PHE A 551 14.45 7.37 39.17
N ALA A 552 13.47 6.54 39.57
CA ALA A 552 13.61 5.66 40.72
C ALA A 552 14.88 4.78 40.58
N GLN A 553 15.76 4.81 41.58
CA GLN A 553 17.04 4.08 41.57
C GLN A 553 18.01 4.43 40.42
N ALA A 554 17.79 5.53 39.69
CA ALA A 554 18.66 5.95 38.60
C ALA A 554 20.03 6.45 39.11
N LYS A 555 21.06 6.34 38.26
CA LYS A 555 22.42 6.82 38.55
C LYS A 555 22.67 8.14 37.83
N LEU A 556 22.60 9.25 38.53
CA LEU A 556 22.74 10.63 38.01
C LEU A 556 24.05 11.31 38.44
N GLY A 557 24.96 10.58 39.07
CA GLY A 557 26.20 11.14 39.62
C GLY A 557 27.01 11.94 38.60
N GLY A 558 27.36 13.18 38.94
CA GLY A 558 28.09 14.12 38.08
C GLY A 558 27.31 14.64 36.86
N ALA A 559 26.01 14.34 36.73
CA ALA A 559 25.20 14.86 35.63
C ALA A 559 24.99 16.39 35.74
N ARG A 560 24.82 17.05 34.59
CA ARG A 560 24.44 18.47 34.53
C ARG A 560 22.96 18.57 34.25
N MET A 561 22.22 19.09 35.22
CA MET A 561 20.77 19.29 35.17
C MET A 561 20.42 20.77 35.41
N TYR A 562 21.33 21.68 35.04
CA TYR A 562 21.16 23.13 35.19
C TYR A 562 19.87 23.61 34.51
N GLY A 563 19.02 24.31 35.25
CA GLY A 563 17.76 24.86 34.74
C GLY A 563 16.77 23.83 34.20
N ALA A 564 16.94 22.54 34.50
CA ALA A 564 16.04 21.49 34.03
C ALA A 564 14.69 21.54 34.78
N ASN A 565 13.62 21.16 34.08
CA ASN A 565 12.29 21.02 34.67
C ASN A 565 12.06 19.58 35.11
N LEU A 566 11.89 19.35 36.41
CA LEU A 566 11.72 18.05 37.07
C LEU A 566 10.50 18.06 38.00
N ARG A 567 9.53 18.94 37.74
CA ARG A 567 8.30 19.04 38.51
C ARG A 567 7.61 17.68 38.64
N ARG A 568 7.18 17.35 39.85
CA ARG A 568 6.43 16.11 40.15
C ARG A 568 7.15 14.82 39.76
N SER A 569 8.46 14.87 39.53
CA SER A 569 9.25 13.68 39.17
C SER A 569 9.55 12.77 40.37
N LEU A 570 9.79 11.49 40.08
CA LEU A 570 10.07 10.46 41.09
C LEU A 570 11.55 10.10 41.09
N LEU A 571 12.34 10.65 42.02
CA LEU A 571 13.76 10.38 42.22
C LEU A 571 14.04 9.49 43.45
N ALA A 572 13.06 8.69 43.87
CA ALA A 572 13.21 7.83 45.04
C ALA A 572 14.41 6.88 44.88
N ARG A 573 15.30 6.86 45.88
CA ARG A 573 16.54 6.07 45.89
C ARG A 573 17.53 6.36 44.73
N ALA A 574 17.36 7.46 44.02
CA ALA A 574 18.30 7.86 42.97
C ALA A 574 19.64 8.30 43.58
N ASN A 575 20.73 8.13 42.82
CA ASN A 575 22.05 8.65 43.18
C ASN A 575 22.35 9.92 42.38
N LEU A 576 22.33 11.07 43.05
CA LEU A 576 22.60 12.42 42.53
C LEU A 576 23.92 13.01 43.06
N GLU A 577 24.86 12.16 43.47
CA GLU A 577 26.16 12.61 44.00
C GLU A 577 26.87 13.54 43.01
N ARG A 578 27.25 14.74 43.47
CA ARG A 578 27.92 15.78 42.66
C ARG A 578 27.16 16.20 41.40
N THR A 579 25.83 16.04 41.37
CA THR A 579 24.98 16.54 40.28
C THR A 579 24.83 18.07 40.38
N ASP A 580 24.83 18.76 39.23
CA ASP A 580 24.52 20.19 39.14
C ASP A 580 23.02 20.38 38.84
N LEU A 581 22.25 20.78 39.84
CA LEU A 581 20.81 21.08 39.79
C LEU A 581 20.52 22.56 40.03
N ARG A 582 21.48 23.45 39.78
CA ARG A 582 21.27 24.89 39.95
C ARG A 582 20.13 25.38 39.07
N GLU A 583 19.31 26.27 39.62
CA GLU A 583 18.11 26.84 38.97
C GLU A 583 17.08 25.81 38.49
N ALA A 584 17.19 24.54 38.90
CA ALA A 584 16.24 23.50 38.49
C ALA A 584 14.87 23.70 39.13
N HIS A 585 13.84 23.27 38.40
CA HIS A 585 12.44 23.27 38.85
C HIS A 585 12.06 21.89 39.36
N LEU A 586 12.02 21.71 40.68
CA LEU A 586 11.82 20.44 41.38
C LEU A 586 10.55 20.51 42.26
N GLU A 587 9.58 21.34 41.91
CA GLU A 587 8.38 21.51 42.72
C GLU A 587 7.62 20.19 42.84
N SER A 588 7.27 19.79 44.07
CA SER A 588 6.56 18.53 44.39
C SER A 588 7.25 17.24 43.89
N SER A 589 8.56 17.24 43.67
CA SER A 589 9.30 16.02 43.33
C SER A 589 9.60 15.15 44.56
N ILE A 590 9.80 13.85 44.36
CA ILE A 590 10.01 12.87 45.42
C ILE A 590 11.46 12.35 45.42
N PHE A 591 12.23 12.66 46.44
CA PHE A 591 13.61 12.24 46.69
C PHE A 591 13.73 11.23 47.84
N ALA A 592 12.67 10.49 48.16
CA ALA A 592 12.68 9.57 49.29
C ALA A 592 13.87 8.59 49.22
N ARG A 593 14.74 8.61 50.25
CA ARG A 593 15.97 7.82 50.34
C ARG A 593 16.98 8.04 49.20
N ALA A 594 16.92 9.17 48.51
CA ALA A 594 17.89 9.53 47.49
C ALA A 594 19.23 9.94 48.11
N ILE A 595 20.31 9.80 47.34
CA ILE A 595 21.67 10.22 47.70
C ILE A 595 21.97 11.51 46.96
N LEU A 596 22.19 12.60 47.68
CA LEU A 596 22.49 13.95 47.18
C LEU A 596 23.79 14.50 47.79
N HIS A 597 24.78 13.64 48.00
CA HIS A 597 26.08 14.10 48.53
C HIS A 597 26.75 15.09 47.57
N GLU A 598 27.22 16.22 48.09
CA GLU A 598 27.92 17.25 47.30
C GLU A 598 27.12 17.75 46.07
N THR A 599 25.80 17.60 46.06
CA THR A 599 24.92 18.09 44.98
C THR A 599 24.74 19.60 45.07
N ASP A 600 24.78 20.31 43.95
CA ASP A 600 24.52 21.74 43.89
C ASP A 600 23.05 22.02 43.51
N LEU A 601 22.27 22.54 44.46
CA LEU A 601 20.86 22.90 44.35
C LEU A 601 20.66 24.43 44.46
N SER A 602 21.70 25.23 44.21
CA SER A 602 21.63 26.68 44.37
C SER A 602 20.54 27.30 43.47
N ALA A 603 19.71 28.17 44.03
CA ALA A 603 18.57 28.80 43.39
C ALA A 603 17.51 27.82 42.80
N ALA A 604 17.54 26.54 43.19
CA ALA A 604 16.54 25.57 42.78
C ALA A 604 15.18 25.82 43.45
N LYS A 605 14.09 25.44 42.76
CA LYS A 605 12.71 25.53 43.26
C LYS A 605 12.25 24.17 43.75
N LEU A 606 12.11 24.01 45.05
CA LEU A 606 11.82 22.74 45.73
C LEU A 606 10.55 22.80 46.58
N VAL A 607 9.63 23.71 46.23
CA VAL A 607 8.37 23.89 46.95
C VAL A 607 7.58 22.57 47.00
N GLY A 608 7.28 22.10 48.20
CA GLY A 608 6.55 20.84 48.42
C GLY A 608 7.32 19.56 48.08
N ALA A 609 8.63 19.63 47.81
CA ALA A 609 9.45 18.45 47.53
C ALA A 609 9.60 17.54 48.76
N GLN A 610 9.70 16.23 48.53
CA GLN A 610 9.78 15.22 49.60
C GLN A 610 11.20 14.63 49.68
N PHE A 611 11.88 14.82 50.79
CA PHE A 611 13.24 14.35 51.08
C PHE A 611 13.27 13.32 52.22
N THR A 612 12.18 12.56 52.42
CA THR A 612 12.08 11.56 53.48
C THR A 612 13.27 10.59 53.46
N ASP A 613 14.02 10.49 54.57
CA ASP A 613 15.23 9.69 54.72
C ASP A 613 16.34 9.97 53.67
N ALA A 614 16.33 11.13 53.00
CA ALA A 614 17.33 11.47 51.98
C ALA A 614 18.68 11.87 52.60
N GLN A 615 19.75 11.66 51.84
CA GLN A 615 21.13 11.92 52.26
C GLN A 615 21.68 13.15 51.52
N LEU A 616 21.76 14.30 52.18
CA LEU A 616 22.16 15.58 51.58
C LEU A 616 23.54 16.07 52.06
N GLN A 617 24.40 15.20 52.58
CA GLN A 617 25.65 15.63 53.22
C GLN A 617 26.53 16.43 52.25
N GLY A 618 26.95 17.62 52.69
CA GLY A 618 27.76 18.54 51.86
C GLY A 618 27.03 19.14 50.65
N ALA A 619 25.71 18.96 50.50
CA ALA A 619 24.95 19.59 49.42
C ALA A 619 24.89 21.12 49.59
N ILE A 620 24.81 21.83 48.46
CA ILE A 620 24.77 23.29 48.40
C ILE A 620 23.34 23.73 48.07
N LEU A 621 22.67 24.38 49.01
CA LEU A 621 21.29 24.88 48.89
C LEU A 621 21.25 26.41 49.07
N LEU A 622 22.11 27.13 48.36
CA LEU A 622 22.16 28.60 48.41
C LEU A 622 20.92 29.21 47.73
N GLU A 623 20.23 30.13 48.40
CA GLU A 623 19.05 30.84 47.83
C GLU A 623 17.94 29.89 47.32
N THR A 624 17.90 28.65 47.82
CA THR A 624 16.97 27.61 47.39
C THR A 624 15.58 27.83 48.02
N ASP A 625 14.53 27.63 47.22
CA ASP A 625 13.15 27.69 47.70
C ASP A 625 12.69 26.33 48.21
N LEU A 626 12.71 26.13 49.53
CA LEU A 626 12.35 24.88 50.23
C LEU A 626 10.99 24.99 50.91
N GLN A 627 10.14 25.94 50.52
CA GLN A 627 8.87 26.14 51.20
C GLN A 627 8.00 24.88 51.18
N ARG A 628 7.45 24.51 52.35
CA ARG A 628 6.58 23.33 52.53
C ARG A 628 7.20 22.00 52.10
N SER A 629 8.52 21.90 51.98
CA SER A 629 9.19 20.63 51.69
C SER A 629 9.18 19.71 52.92
N ASP A 630 9.34 18.41 52.71
CA ASP A 630 9.38 17.41 53.78
C ASP A 630 10.78 16.84 53.95
N PHE A 631 11.44 17.10 55.07
CA PHE A 631 12.77 16.58 55.42
C PHE A 631 12.72 15.51 56.50
N TYR A 632 11.59 14.80 56.67
CA TYR A 632 11.47 13.76 57.69
C TYR A 632 12.65 12.76 57.65
N GLY A 633 13.43 12.66 58.73
CA GLY A 633 14.57 11.74 58.82
C GLY A 633 15.73 12.02 57.86
N ALA A 634 15.73 13.15 57.15
CA ALA A 634 16.79 13.49 56.19
C ALA A 634 18.11 13.83 56.90
N VAL A 635 19.24 13.54 56.26
CA VAL A 635 20.58 13.84 56.80
C VAL A 635 21.19 15.01 56.03
N LEU A 636 21.29 16.17 56.68
CA LEU A 636 21.75 17.44 56.11
C LEU A 636 23.09 17.90 56.70
N GLN A 637 23.92 16.98 57.18
CA GLN A 637 25.20 17.33 57.80
C GLN A 637 26.13 18.05 56.82
N GLY A 638 26.68 19.20 57.22
CA GLY A 638 27.59 19.98 56.36
C GLY A 638 26.91 20.63 55.15
N THR A 639 25.58 20.62 55.05
CA THR A 639 24.85 21.30 53.98
C THR A 639 25.02 22.81 54.07
N VAL A 640 25.08 23.50 52.92
CA VAL A 640 25.09 24.96 52.87
C VAL A 640 23.68 25.47 52.65
N LEU A 641 23.08 26.14 53.63
CA LEU A 641 21.67 26.60 53.64
C LEU A 641 21.53 28.12 53.69
N ARG A 642 22.58 28.86 53.33
CA ARG A 642 22.57 30.33 53.34
C ARG A 642 21.47 30.86 52.42
N ASP A 643 20.61 31.73 52.94
CA ASP A 643 19.50 32.38 52.24
C ASP A 643 18.43 31.40 51.68
N ALA A 644 18.43 30.14 52.12
CA ALA A 644 17.39 29.17 51.77
C ALA A 644 16.05 29.49 52.47
N ARG A 645 14.92 29.33 51.78
CA ARG A 645 13.58 29.61 52.33
C ARG A 645 12.94 28.34 52.87
N LEU A 646 12.89 28.20 54.20
CA LEU A 646 12.38 27.01 54.89
C LEU A 646 10.93 27.16 55.41
N ASP A 647 10.18 28.18 54.96
CA ASP A 647 8.84 28.46 55.49
C ASP A 647 7.91 27.24 55.33
N GLY A 648 7.41 26.74 56.45
CA GLY A 648 6.52 25.57 56.49
C GLY A 648 7.18 24.23 56.16
N ALA A 649 8.50 24.16 56.01
CA ALA A 649 9.22 22.90 55.76
C ALA A 649 9.14 21.99 56.99
N ASN A 650 8.93 20.69 56.82
CA ASN A 650 8.89 19.72 57.92
C ASN A 650 10.29 19.22 58.25
N LEU A 651 10.81 19.56 59.44
CA LEU A 651 12.16 19.19 59.88
C LEU A 651 12.18 18.04 60.91
N SER A 652 11.07 17.32 61.09
CA SER A 652 10.98 16.25 62.08
C SER A 652 12.02 15.16 61.86
N GLY A 653 12.92 14.94 62.83
CA GLY A 653 13.98 13.92 62.72
C GLY A 653 15.12 14.25 61.74
N ALA A 654 15.12 15.45 61.15
CA ALA A 654 16.19 15.87 60.24
C ALA A 654 17.49 16.14 61.00
N ASP A 655 18.63 15.69 60.47
CA ASP A 655 19.96 15.92 61.05
C ASP A 655 20.66 17.08 60.37
N LEU A 656 20.61 18.26 61.01
CA LEU A 656 21.14 19.54 60.51
C LEU A 656 22.47 19.93 61.20
N ARG A 657 23.12 19.00 61.92
CA ARG A 657 24.39 19.29 62.60
C ARG A 657 25.49 19.64 61.60
N GLY A 658 26.25 20.68 61.89
CA GLY A 658 27.29 21.21 61.00
C GLY A 658 26.76 21.87 59.73
N ALA A 659 25.45 22.11 59.60
CA ALA A 659 24.92 22.88 58.47
C ALA A 659 25.45 24.33 58.51
N LEU A 660 25.86 24.84 57.35
CA LEU A 660 26.51 26.13 57.18
C LEU A 660 25.52 27.18 56.70
N GLY A 661 25.55 28.37 57.30
CA GLY A 661 24.69 29.50 56.90
C GLY A 661 23.22 29.35 57.29
N LEU A 662 22.87 28.36 58.11
CA LEU A 662 21.54 28.19 58.68
C LEU A 662 21.34 29.14 59.85
N THR A 663 20.28 29.94 59.81
CA THR A 663 19.93 30.91 60.86
C THR A 663 18.78 30.43 61.73
N ALA A 664 18.69 30.95 62.96
CA ALA A 664 17.58 30.63 63.85
C ALA A 664 16.21 30.98 63.26
N TRP A 665 16.09 32.09 62.52
CA TRP A 665 14.83 32.48 61.87
C TRP A 665 14.38 31.46 60.81
N GLN A 666 15.30 30.99 59.96
CA GLN A 666 14.97 29.95 58.98
C GLN A 666 14.41 28.70 59.67
N VAL A 667 14.99 28.27 60.80
CA VAL A 667 14.48 27.14 61.59
C VAL A 667 13.12 27.44 62.23
N CYS A 668 12.91 28.65 62.77
CA CYS A 668 11.62 29.05 63.35
C CYS A 668 10.48 29.08 62.33
N SER A 669 10.79 29.39 61.06
CA SER A 669 9.80 29.41 59.98
C SER A 669 9.33 28.01 59.56
N ALA A 670 10.10 26.98 59.91
CA ALA A 670 9.81 25.59 59.60
C ALA A 670 8.84 24.97 60.64
N VAL A 671 8.21 23.86 60.27
CA VAL A 671 7.34 23.07 61.18
C VAL A 671 8.08 21.86 61.75
N ASN A 672 7.67 21.41 62.93
CA ASN A 672 8.22 20.24 63.63
C ASN A 672 9.74 20.27 63.87
N TRP A 673 10.37 21.44 63.88
CA TRP A 673 11.81 21.60 64.08
C TRP A 673 12.32 21.08 65.44
N ARG A 674 11.45 20.96 66.46
CA ARG A 674 11.82 20.42 67.78
C ARG A 674 12.36 18.99 67.72
N GLY A 675 11.95 18.22 66.71
CA GLY A 675 12.45 16.87 66.44
C GLY A 675 13.75 16.84 65.63
N ALA A 676 14.26 17.98 65.16
CA ALA A 676 15.49 18.05 64.40
C ALA A 676 16.72 17.99 65.31
N LEU A 677 17.81 17.44 64.78
CA LEU A 677 19.13 17.45 65.42
C LEU A 677 19.88 18.69 64.94
N LEU A 678 20.09 19.65 65.84
CA LEU A 678 20.77 20.93 65.58
C LEU A 678 22.09 20.98 66.36
N ASP A 679 23.03 21.80 65.91
CA ASP A 679 24.22 22.12 66.70
C ASP A 679 23.82 22.80 68.03
N PRO A 680 24.52 22.54 69.15
CA PRO A 680 24.12 23.06 70.46
C PRO A 680 23.95 24.59 70.51
N SER A 681 24.81 25.34 69.82
CA SER A 681 24.74 26.80 69.74
C SER A 681 23.49 27.28 69.00
N LEU A 682 23.23 26.74 67.82
CA LEU A 682 22.05 27.09 67.02
C LEU A 682 20.76 26.67 67.74
N ARG A 683 20.76 25.51 68.41
CA ARG A 683 19.59 25.06 69.19
C ARG A 683 19.22 26.06 70.27
N GLN A 684 20.21 26.59 70.99
CA GLN A 684 19.98 27.61 72.02
C GLN A 684 19.41 28.89 71.42
N GLU A 685 19.93 29.35 70.27
CA GLU A 685 19.41 30.53 69.57
C GLU A 685 17.97 30.33 69.08
N VAL A 686 17.64 29.14 68.55
CA VAL A 686 16.29 28.77 68.09
C VAL A 686 15.32 28.69 69.27
N GLU A 687 15.71 28.08 70.39
CA GLU A 687 14.86 27.99 71.59
C GLU A 687 14.59 29.37 72.22
N GLN A 688 15.56 30.29 72.17
CA GLN A 688 15.39 31.68 72.61
C GLN A 688 14.56 32.52 71.61
N GLY A 689 14.79 32.33 70.31
CA GLY A 689 14.22 33.16 69.24
C GLY A 689 12.82 32.75 68.80
N CYS A 690 12.52 31.45 68.75
CA CYS A 690 11.19 30.96 68.35
C CYS A 690 10.15 31.05 69.49
N GLY A 691 10.57 31.43 70.71
CA GLY A 691 9.76 31.46 71.93
C GLY A 691 8.96 32.75 72.20
N ALA A 692 8.91 33.70 71.25
CA ALA A 692 8.20 34.98 71.44
C ALA A 692 6.83 35.07 70.73
N GLY A 693 6.32 33.99 70.13
CA GLY A 693 5.01 34.01 69.47
C GLY A 693 4.48 32.61 69.15
N HIS A 694 3.72 32.05 70.09
CA HIS A 694 2.70 31.04 69.82
C HIS A 694 1.35 31.59 70.28
#